data_AF-W6K394-F1
#
_entry.id   AF-W6K394-F1
#
_cell.length_a   1.000
_cell.length_b   1.000
_cell.length_c   1.000
_cell.angle_alpha   90.00
_cell.angle_beta   90.00
_cell.angle_gamma   90.00
#
_symmetry.space_group_name_H-M   'P 1'
#
loop_
_entity.id
_entity.type
_entity.pdbx_description
1 polymer ?
#
loop_
_entity_poly.entity_id
_entity_poly.type
_entity_poly.pdbx_seq_one_letter_code
_entity_poly.pdbx_strand_id
1 'polypeptide(L)'
;MTSRRNPIRAFLRAPARVIGPALVVAGATAWVPAPATAASEAQIVITINSLAPAVATGNEDVEVAGTVTNRGGADADIPEITLQAADTPLAGRAAVAAWASGTTSGVPQASLRTYDTAAGPDRLSEGESHGFRLTLPKAAARTTAAYGALPLLVRAGDTVRTTFAAVHNRKEYEQLRVAVVTPVTLDPEPGLFESYGAGRLASWRTELADDGRINRLLDATKDLPVTWAFDPTLLAPPEAIAQERPTDPEAGTAWDRIGPEQREETALRIAFDAALRDRLPGRSVAVLPYADPDLAAVLADPGLTDRFAALRAKGEAVADGIPGARSDIAWPADGLLATSRVAAITELYGEGRLGAVIGSEAALGADNTLAAPHPGGADRAGAGVAALAYDDGLSNALLDLESDPSGAITTQRLLADSLAALAEYPGTPRSLLIATPRTLDARPGALHRALSGLLDAPWITRGDLDDLIDEAPGGTPLPADPAAELALPSGIPADPSTERLALTASRARTVASALKAIDATSQVRDDGAVNGVFWDEVADQLLSSRWRADRGALRIVLGELRDAGIQADTAVAVVPERINFFADSGLLQVTVTNDLDVPVRQVRVHLTPLAPSFRLTEMPEPVDIGAHSRATVRVPATALAAGTVPVKVSLYSPQGQHIGVDNTVQVRAYPTGSWFYWVIGAVAAALVAAGVLRSRRRRKA
;
A
#
# COMPACT_ATOMS: atom_id res chain seq x y z
N MET A 1 -33.30 20.56 -42.43
CA MET A 1 -32.99 21.97 -42.10
C MET A 1 -31.79 22.01 -41.17
N THR A 2 -30.65 22.51 -41.68
CA THR A 2 -29.50 23.16 -40.99
C THR A 2 -29.07 22.63 -39.61
N SER A 3 -27.98 21.86 -39.42
CA SER A 3 -26.53 22.07 -39.65
C SER A 3 -25.85 23.18 -38.82
N ARG A 4 -24.89 22.81 -37.95
CA ARG A 4 -23.50 23.36 -37.76
C ARG A 4 -22.93 22.81 -36.44
N ARG A 5 -21.90 21.94 -36.42
CA ARG A 5 -20.43 22.12 -36.61
C ARG A 5 -19.75 23.09 -35.62
N ASN A 6 -18.97 22.49 -34.69
CA ASN A 6 -17.73 22.95 -34.04
C ASN A 6 -16.73 23.62 -35.03
N PRO A 7 -15.65 24.38 -34.67
CA PRO A 7 -14.68 24.05 -33.58
C PRO A 7 -13.80 25.20 -32.94
N ILE A 8 -13.11 24.89 -31.82
CA ILE A 8 -11.65 25.02 -31.46
C ILE A 8 -10.81 26.32 -31.71
N ARG A 9 -9.92 26.62 -30.70
CA ARG A 9 -8.62 27.41 -30.65
C ARG A 9 -8.70 28.95 -30.59
N ALA A 10 -7.78 29.73 -30.00
CA ALA A 10 -6.69 29.63 -29.01
C ALA A 10 -6.01 31.04 -28.88
N PHE A 11 -5.14 31.23 -27.87
CA PHE A 11 -4.02 32.21 -27.75
C PHE A 11 -4.19 33.65 -27.18
N LEU A 12 -3.53 33.85 -26.02
CA LEU A 12 -2.62 34.93 -25.57
C LEU A 12 -2.49 36.24 -26.37
N ARG A 13 -2.57 37.39 -25.66
CA ARG A 13 -1.52 38.46 -25.57
C ARG A 13 -2.03 39.71 -24.81
N ALA A 14 -1.26 40.20 -23.84
CA ALA A 14 -1.29 41.57 -23.31
C ALA A 14 -0.51 42.54 -24.26
N PRO A 15 -0.35 43.86 -24.01
CA PRO A 15 -0.99 44.79 -23.07
C PRO A 15 -1.53 46.08 -23.77
N ALA A 16 -2.40 46.86 -23.11
CA ALA A 16 -2.69 48.24 -23.51
C ALA A 16 -2.65 49.18 -22.30
N ARG A 17 -1.56 49.95 -22.20
CA ARG A 17 -1.45 51.14 -21.36
C ARG A 17 -2.30 52.26 -21.98
N VAL A 18 -3.28 52.75 -21.24
CA VAL A 18 -3.85 54.09 -21.45
C VAL A 18 -3.54 54.89 -20.18
N ILE A 19 -2.85 56.00 -20.37
CA ILE A 19 -2.41 56.94 -19.33
C ILE A 19 -3.47 58.05 -19.22
N GLY A 20 -3.88 58.36 -17.98
CA GLY A 20 -4.42 59.66 -17.59
C GLY A 20 -5.67 59.59 -16.70
N PRO A 21 -5.94 60.61 -15.86
CA PRO A 21 -5.06 61.25 -14.88
C PRO A 21 -5.48 60.87 -13.45
N ALA A 22 -4.55 61.05 -12.50
CA ALA A 22 -4.78 60.80 -11.07
C ALA A 22 -5.82 61.78 -10.49
N LEU A 23 -6.96 61.23 -10.07
CA LEU A 23 -7.88 61.87 -9.13
C LEU A 23 -7.70 61.16 -7.78
N VAL A 24 -7.08 61.87 -6.84
CA VAL A 24 -7.08 61.48 -5.42
C VAL A 24 -8.49 61.70 -4.90
N VAL A 25 -9.31 60.65 -4.93
CA VAL A 25 -10.54 60.58 -4.16
C VAL A 25 -10.19 59.88 -2.86
N ALA A 26 -10.24 60.62 -1.76
CA ALA A 26 -10.20 60.07 -0.41
C ALA A 26 -11.47 59.22 -0.21
N GLY A 27 -11.38 57.94 -0.56
CA GLY A 27 -12.45 56.96 -0.30
C GLY A 27 -12.45 56.61 1.17
N ALA A 28 -13.48 57.05 1.89
CA ALA A 28 -13.82 56.51 3.20
C ALA A 28 -13.99 54.98 3.06
N THR A 29 -13.08 54.23 3.68
CA THR A 29 -13.21 52.79 3.85
C THR A 29 -14.42 52.56 4.76
N ALA A 30 -15.56 52.21 4.17
CA ALA A 30 -16.64 51.58 4.91
C ALA A 30 -16.07 50.28 5.50
N TRP A 31 -15.90 50.28 6.82
CA TRP A 31 -15.50 49.11 7.59
C TRP A 31 -16.61 48.06 7.42
N VAL A 32 -16.40 47.10 6.53
CA VAL A 32 -17.16 45.86 6.54
C VAL A 32 -16.65 45.12 7.77
N PRO A 33 -17.47 44.89 8.80
CA PRO A 33 -17.03 44.05 9.91
C PRO A 33 -16.67 42.69 9.32
N ALA A 34 -15.47 42.22 9.63
CA ALA A 34 -15.08 40.85 9.38
C ALA A 34 -16.19 39.93 9.93
N PRO A 35 -16.51 38.80 9.27
CA PRO A 35 -17.38 37.81 9.90
C PRO A 35 -16.80 37.52 11.28
N ALA A 36 -17.63 37.65 12.32
CA ALA A 36 -17.23 37.33 13.67
C ALA A 36 -16.58 35.94 13.63
N THR A 37 -15.29 35.86 13.96
CA THR A 37 -14.66 34.60 14.35
C THR A 37 -15.61 33.97 15.37
N ALA A 38 -16.13 32.78 15.08
CA ALA A 38 -16.93 32.03 16.03
C ALA A 38 -16.18 32.06 17.36
N ALA A 39 -16.87 32.45 18.44
CA ALA A 39 -16.28 32.44 19.76
C ALA A 39 -15.70 31.03 19.98
N SER A 40 -14.42 30.95 20.33
CA SER A 40 -13.79 29.67 20.61
C SER A 40 -14.43 29.13 21.89
N GLU A 41 -15.27 28.11 21.77
CA GLU A 41 -15.96 27.50 22.91
C GLU A 41 -14.99 26.62 23.70
N ALA A 42 -15.28 26.40 24.99
CA ALA A 42 -14.59 25.40 25.78
C ALA A 42 -14.82 24.00 25.19
N GLN A 43 -13.77 23.18 25.12
CA GLN A 43 -13.88 21.79 24.65
C GLN A 43 -13.23 20.88 25.66
N ILE A 44 -14.05 20.27 26.50
CA ILE A 44 -13.58 19.40 27.57
C ILE A 44 -13.38 17.98 27.06
N VAL A 45 -12.22 17.41 27.40
CA VAL A 45 -11.86 16.03 27.08
C VAL A 45 -11.54 15.29 28.36
N ILE A 46 -12.23 14.18 28.61
CA ILE A 46 -11.95 13.27 29.74
C ILE A 46 -11.06 12.14 29.21
N THR A 47 -9.88 12.00 29.78
CA THR A 47 -8.98 10.85 29.56
C THR A 47 -8.95 10.00 30.81
N ILE A 48 -9.17 8.68 30.66
CA ILE A 48 -9.02 7.73 31.77
C ILE A 48 -7.69 7.03 31.58
N ASN A 49 -6.81 7.12 32.59
CA ASN A 49 -5.43 6.67 32.50
C ASN A 49 -5.22 5.29 33.15
N SER A 50 -6.09 4.94 34.09
CA SER A 50 -6.09 3.65 34.77
C SER A 50 -7.46 3.28 35.32
N LEU A 51 -7.79 1.99 35.26
CA LEU A 51 -8.84 1.34 36.06
C LEU A 51 -8.21 0.14 36.76
N ALA A 52 -8.22 0.12 38.09
CA ALA A 52 -7.54 -0.92 38.87
C ALA A 52 -8.45 -1.43 40.02
N PRO A 53 -8.56 -2.75 40.23
CA PRO A 53 -8.01 -3.82 39.39
C PRO A 53 -8.68 -3.88 38.00
N ALA A 54 -8.03 -4.53 37.03
CA ALA A 54 -8.62 -4.69 35.69
C ALA A 54 -9.87 -5.59 35.72
N VAL A 55 -9.87 -6.60 36.60
CA VAL A 55 -11.02 -7.46 36.90
C VAL A 55 -11.23 -7.41 38.41
N ALA A 56 -12.40 -6.94 38.85
CA ALA A 56 -12.74 -6.85 40.27
C ALA A 56 -13.37 -8.16 40.76
N THR A 57 -12.95 -8.59 41.94
CA THR A 57 -13.44 -9.81 42.61
C THR A 57 -13.85 -9.52 44.05
N GLY A 58 -14.78 -10.31 44.57
CA GLY A 58 -15.20 -10.23 45.98
C GLY A 58 -15.60 -8.81 46.42
N ASN A 59 -14.85 -8.24 47.37
CA ASN A 59 -15.09 -6.92 47.93
C ASN A 59 -14.06 -5.87 47.47
N GLU A 60 -13.36 -6.11 46.36
CA GLU A 60 -12.40 -5.15 45.81
C GLU A 60 -13.10 -3.88 45.30
N ASP A 61 -12.49 -2.74 45.59
CA ASP A 61 -12.88 -1.46 45.04
C ASP A 61 -12.20 -1.27 43.68
N VAL A 62 -12.88 -0.62 42.74
CA VAL A 62 -12.30 -0.23 41.45
C VAL A 62 -11.95 1.25 41.49
N GLU A 63 -10.66 1.57 41.46
CA GLU A 63 -10.16 2.93 41.33
C GLU A 63 -10.10 3.34 39.86
N VAL A 64 -10.73 4.46 39.53
CA VAL A 64 -10.70 5.12 38.22
C VAL A 64 -9.89 6.41 38.36
N ALA A 65 -8.77 6.50 37.66
CA ALA A 65 -7.95 7.71 37.65
C ALA A 65 -7.76 8.24 36.22
N GLY A 66 -7.75 9.55 36.09
CA GLY A 66 -7.72 10.20 34.78
C GLY A 66 -7.44 11.69 34.86
N THR A 67 -7.60 12.36 33.71
CA THR A 67 -7.45 13.81 33.58
C THR A 67 -8.61 14.39 32.79
N VAL A 68 -8.99 15.61 33.14
CA VAL A 68 -9.88 16.45 32.36
C VAL A 68 -9.06 17.57 31.75
N THR A 69 -9.10 17.74 30.42
CA THR A 69 -8.31 18.73 29.68
C THR A 69 -9.23 19.64 28.90
N ASN A 70 -8.98 20.95 28.94
CA ASN A 70 -9.65 21.90 28.06
C ASN A 70 -8.85 22.10 26.77
N ARG A 71 -9.39 21.65 25.64
CA ARG A 71 -8.81 21.82 24.30
C ARG A 71 -9.46 22.94 23.49
N GLY A 72 -10.42 23.65 24.09
CA GLY A 72 -11.07 24.81 23.48
C GLY A 72 -10.35 26.10 23.83
N GLY A 73 -10.74 27.21 23.18
CA GLY A 73 -10.12 28.53 23.40
C GLY A 73 -10.87 29.44 24.38
N ALA A 74 -11.78 28.87 25.17
CA ALA A 74 -12.41 29.57 26.30
C ALA A 74 -12.23 28.77 27.59
N ASP A 75 -12.12 29.47 28.71
CA ASP A 75 -12.10 28.89 30.05
C ASP A 75 -13.38 28.07 30.31
N ALA A 76 -13.25 26.98 31.07
CA ALA A 76 -14.36 26.14 31.47
C ALA A 76 -14.42 25.97 32.98
N ASP A 77 -15.62 26.02 33.56
CA ASP A 77 -15.83 25.80 34.99
C ASP A 77 -16.29 24.35 35.20
N ILE A 78 -15.51 23.55 35.95
CA ILE A 78 -15.79 22.13 36.19
C ILE A 78 -15.72 21.88 37.71
N PRO A 79 -16.74 22.27 38.48
CA PRO A 79 -16.67 22.20 39.94
C PRO A 79 -16.59 20.76 40.48
N GLU A 80 -17.15 19.80 39.75
CA GLU A 80 -17.22 18.40 40.17
C GLU A 80 -16.97 17.44 39.00
N ILE A 81 -16.34 16.33 39.32
CA ILE A 81 -16.16 15.17 38.43
C ILE A 81 -16.80 13.97 39.14
N THR A 82 -17.75 13.31 38.49
CA THR A 82 -18.56 12.25 39.12
C THR A 82 -18.33 10.90 38.45
N LEU A 83 -18.30 9.84 39.25
CA LEU A 83 -18.34 8.46 38.79
C LEU A 83 -19.76 7.90 38.97
N GLN A 84 -20.35 7.47 37.87
CA GLN A 84 -21.63 6.79 37.84
C GLN A 84 -21.48 5.36 37.36
N ALA A 85 -22.28 4.45 37.89
CA ALA A 85 -22.32 3.07 37.43
C ALA A 85 -23.74 2.49 37.53
N ALA A 86 -24.01 1.43 36.76
CA ALA A 86 -25.15 0.54 37.01
C ALA A 86 -24.68 -0.76 37.65
N ASP A 87 -25.50 -1.32 38.55
CA ASP A 87 -25.22 -2.58 39.26
C ASP A 87 -25.60 -3.82 38.43
N THR A 88 -26.27 -3.60 37.30
CA THR A 88 -26.66 -4.64 36.34
C THR A 88 -25.64 -4.67 35.20
N PRO A 89 -24.97 -5.82 34.96
CA PRO A 89 -24.07 -5.98 33.83
C PRO A 89 -24.80 -5.79 32.50
N LEU A 90 -24.08 -5.31 31.49
CA LEU A 90 -24.60 -5.24 30.13
C LEU A 90 -24.84 -6.64 29.55
N ALA A 91 -25.94 -6.79 28.84
CA ALA A 91 -26.36 -8.06 28.26
C ALA A 91 -26.00 -8.13 26.77
N GLY A 92 -25.01 -8.96 26.43
CA GLY A 92 -24.62 -9.28 25.06
C GLY A 92 -23.78 -8.20 24.35
N ARG A 93 -23.12 -8.60 23.26
CA ARG A 93 -22.11 -7.79 22.57
C ARG A 93 -22.62 -6.45 22.07
N ALA A 94 -23.83 -6.41 21.52
CA ALA A 94 -24.42 -5.17 21.00
C ALA A 94 -24.60 -4.09 22.09
N ALA A 95 -24.96 -4.50 23.32
CA ALA A 95 -25.10 -3.55 24.43
C ALA A 95 -23.72 -3.00 24.86
N VAL A 96 -22.69 -3.85 24.86
CA VAL A 96 -21.33 -3.41 25.20
C VAL A 96 -20.76 -2.48 24.14
N ALA A 97 -20.93 -2.78 22.85
CA ALA A 97 -20.54 -1.91 21.75
C ALA A 97 -21.27 -0.55 21.77
N ALA A 98 -22.59 -0.56 21.99
CA ALA A 98 -23.38 0.66 22.14
C ALA A 98 -22.85 1.54 23.29
N TRP A 99 -22.57 0.95 24.46
CA TRP A 99 -22.01 1.69 25.59
C TRP A 99 -20.60 2.23 25.31
N ALA A 100 -19.74 1.44 24.68
CA ALA A 100 -18.37 1.82 24.31
C ALA A 100 -18.34 3.04 23.37
N SER A 101 -19.28 3.10 22.40
CA SER A 101 -19.44 4.25 21.50
C SER A 101 -19.98 5.53 22.18
N GLY A 102 -20.23 5.50 23.49
CA GLY A 102 -20.81 6.62 24.25
C GLY A 102 -22.34 6.69 24.17
N THR A 103 -23.00 5.74 23.51
CA THR A 103 -24.47 5.70 23.44
C THR A 103 -25.04 5.21 24.76
N THR A 104 -25.52 6.14 25.58
CA THR A 104 -26.09 5.82 26.91
C THR A 104 -27.54 5.36 26.87
N SER A 105 -28.23 5.45 25.72
CA SER A 105 -29.65 5.11 25.56
C SER A 105 -29.99 3.64 25.85
N GLY A 106 -29.02 2.73 25.73
CA GLY A 106 -29.19 1.30 26.03
C GLY A 106 -29.19 0.96 27.52
N VAL A 107 -28.78 1.91 28.38
CA VAL A 107 -28.80 1.79 29.83
C VAL A 107 -29.84 2.77 30.38
N PRO A 108 -30.89 2.30 31.08
CA PRO A 108 -31.87 3.21 31.66
C PRO A 108 -31.18 4.22 32.57
N GLN A 109 -31.34 5.52 32.33
CA GLN A 109 -30.69 6.56 33.14
C GLN A 109 -31.00 6.42 34.64
N ALA A 110 -32.20 5.94 34.98
CA ALA A 110 -32.60 5.64 36.35
C ALA A 110 -31.79 4.50 37.03
N SER A 111 -31.06 3.70 36.26
CA SER A 111 -30.18 2.64 36.77
C SER A 111 -28.76 3.12 37.08
N LEU A 112 -28.34 4.27 36.50
CA LEU A 112 -27.04 4.88 36.79
C LEU A 112 -27.11 5.64 38.12
N ARG A 113 -26.22 5.28 39.04
CA ARG A 113 -26.09 5.93 40.35
C ARG A 113 -24.71 6.55 40.48
N THR A 114 -24.65 7.74 41.10
CA THR A 114 -23.37 8.36 41.48
C THR A 114 -22.80 7.62 42.69
N TYR A 115 -21.54 7.19 42.58
CA TYR A 115 -20.81 6.46 43.63
C TYR A 115 -19.72 7.27 44.29
N ASP A 116 -19.08 8.14 43.52
CA ASP A 116 -18.01 8.99 44.01
C ASP A 116 -18.00 10.32 43.24
N THR A 117 -17.52 11.36 43.92
CA THR A 117 -17.40 12.71 43.38
C THR A 117 -16.07 13.30 43.81
N ALA A 118 -15.25 13.69 42.85
CA ALA A 118 -14.02 14.42 43.07
C ALA A 118 -14.25 15.93 42.82
N ALA A 119 -13.57 16.77 43.60
CA ALA A 119 -13.52 18.20 43.32
C ALA A 119 -12.79 18.45 42.00
N GLY A 120 -13.45 19.18 41.09
CA GLY A 120 -12.81 19.67 39.87
C GLY A 120 -12.28 21.10 40.06
N PRO A 121 -11.63 21.66 39.03
CA PRO A 121 -11.10 23.01 39.08
C PRO A 121 -12.22 24.06 38.95
N ASP A 122 -12.16 25.11 39.77
CA ASP A 122 -13.09 26.26 39.68
C ASP A 122 -13.05 26.91 38.29
N ARG A 123 -11.89 26.86 37.64
CA ARG A 123 -11.63 27.30 36.28
C ARG A 123 -10.54 26.42 35.66
N LEU A 124 -10.78 25.96 34.44
CA LEU A 124 -9.83 25.23 33.61
C LEU A 124 -9.56 26.02 32.33
N SER A 125 -8.37 26.62 32.23
CA SER A 125 -7.99 27.47 31.10
C SER A 125 -7.62 26.67 29.84
N GLU A 126 -7.50 27.35 28.70
CA GLU A 126 -7.09 26.73 27.42
C GLU A 126 -5.78 25.94 27.58
N GLY A 127 -5.81 24.66 27.19
CA GLY A 127 -4.70 23.73 27.28
C GLY A 127 -4.44 23.16 28.68
N GLU A 128 -5.11 23.66 29.72
CA GLU A 128 -4.92 23.20 31.10
C GLU A 128 -5.54 21.80 31.30
N SER A 129 -4.94 21.02 32.20
CA SER A 129 -5.41 19.69 32.59
C SER A 129 -5.50 19.54 34.11
N HIS A 130 -6.58 18.94 34.59
CA HIS A 130 -6.81 18.62 36.00
C HIS A 130 -6.92 17.10 36.22
N GLY A 131 -6.19 16.57 37.18
CA GLY A 131 -6.23 15.14 37.51
C GLY A 131 -7.36 14.78 38.47
N PHE A 132 -7.96 13.60 38.31
CA PHE A 132 -8.98 13.09 39.22
C PHE A 132 -8.74 11.63 39.60
N ARG A 133 -9.30 11.23 40.74
CA ARG A 133 -9.43 9.85 41.20
C ARG A 133 -10.83 9.64 41.75
N LEU A 134 -11.46 8.55 41.36
CA LEU A 134 -12.81 8.16 41.75
C LEU A 134 -12.82 6.67 42.08
N THR A 135 -13.71 6.26 42.98
CA THR A 135 -13.76 4.88 43.47
C THR A 135 -15.15 4.29 43.27
N LEU A 136 -15.25 3.13 42.61
CA LEU A 136 -16.45 2.29 42.66
C LEU A 136 -16.27 1.24 43.77
N PRO A 137 -16.92 1.40 44.93
CA PRO A 137 -16.70 0.49 46.05
C PRO A 137 -17.32 -0.89 45.79
N LYS A 138 -16.57 -1.94 46.12
CA LYS A 138 -16.98 -3.35 46.11
C LYS A 138 -17.67 -3.77 44.82
N ALA A 139 -17.09 -3.42 43.66
CA ALA A 139 -17.73 -3.50 42.35
C ALA A 139 -18.39 -4.87 42.08
N ALA A 140 -17.70 -5.96 42.39
CA ALA A 140 -18.20 -7.31 42.16
C ALA A 140 -19.37 -7.69 43.09
N ALA A 141 -19.34 -7.27 44.36
CA ALA A 141 -20.42 -7.51 45.33
C ALA A 141 -21.70 -6.71 45.04
N ARG A 142 -21.66 -5.74 44.10
CA ARG A 142 -22.84 -4.93 43.73
C ARG A 142 -23.84 -5.68 42.86
N THR A 143 -23.38 -6.70 42.15
CA THR A 143 -24.20 -7.49 41.24
C THR A 143 -24.43 -8.89 41.79
N THR A 144 -25.59 -9.47 41.48
CA THR A 144 -25.88 -10.89 41.76
C THR A 144 -25.29 -11.81 40.68
N ALA A 145 -24.89 -11.26 39.54
CA ALA A 145 -24.30 -12.00 38.43
C ALA A 145 -23.00 -12.71 38.86
N ALA A 146 -22.77 -13.90 38.31
CA ALA A 146 -21.54 -14.65 38.54
C ALA A 146 -20.31 -13.94 37.95
N TYR A 147 -20.50 -13.24 36.84
CA TYR A 147 -19.51 -12.43 36.13
C TYR A 147 -20.24 -11.44 35.22
N GLY A 148 -19.55 -10.42 34.73
CA GLY A 148 -20.11 -9.49 33.74
C GLY A 148 -19.38 -8.15 33.68
N ALA A 149 -19.80 -7.30 32.76
CA ALA A 149 -19.27 -5.94 32.61
C ALA A 149 -20.30 -4.92 33.11
N LEU A 150 -19.99 -4.24 34.22
CA LEU A 150 -20.81 -3.16 34.73
C LEU A 150 -20.52 -1.87 33.94
N PRO A 151 -21.55 -1.16 33.43
CA PRO A 151 -21.34 0.08 32.71
C PRO A 151 -20.91 1.19 33.69
N LEU A 152 -19.77 1.83 33.38
CA LEU A 152 -19.22 2.98 34.10
C LEU A 152 -19.31 4.25 33.24
N LEU A 153 -19.62 5.37 33.88
CA LEU A 153 -19.68 6.69 33.26
C LEU A 153 -18.98 7.71 34.16
N VAL A 154 -17.95 8.36 33.62
CA VAL A 154 -17.31 9.53 34.25
C VAL A 154 -17.89 10.79 33.62
N ARG A 155 -18.35 11.73 34.43
CA ARG A 155 -18.90 13.02 33.98
C ARG A 155 -18.11 14.18 34.55
N ALA A 156 -17.76 15.14 33.69
CA ALA A 156 -17.15 16.42 34.03
C ALA A 156 -17.87 17.52 33.25
N GLY A 157 -18.69 18.33 33.93
CA GLY A 157 -19.64 19.23 33.27
C GLY A 157 -20.60 18.46 32.35
N ASP A 158 -20.76 18.92 31.11
CA ASP A 158 -21.58 18.25 30.08
C ASP A 158 -20.83 17.12 29.35
N THR A 159 -19.53 16.97 29.59
CA THR A 159 -18.72 15.92 28.95
C THR A 159 -18.86 14.62 29.72
N VAL A 160 -19.07 13.53 28.99
CA VAL A 160 -19.15 12.18 29.53
C VAL A 160 -18.13 11.27 28.86
N ARG A 161 -17.59 10.32 29.63
CA ARG A 161 -16.75 9.24 29.14
C ARG A 161 -17.26 7.92 29.69
N THR A 162 -17.62 7.00 28.81
CA THR A 162 -18.06 5.65 29.18
C THR A 162 -16.87 4.69 29.24
N THR A 163 -16.96 3.71 30.13
CA THR A 163 -16.04 2.57 30.26
C THR A 163 -16.76 1.43 31.00
N PHE A 164 -16.04 0.41 31.45
CA PHE A 164 -16.59 -0.75 32.13
C PHE A 164 -15.82 -1.06 33.42
N ALA A 165 -16.48 -1.71 34.36
CA ALA A 165 -15.84 -2.50 35.40
C ALA A 165 -16.13 -3.98 35.11
N ALA A 166 -15.11 -4.72 34.68
CA ALA A 166 -15.21 -6.16 34.57
C ALA A 166 -15.24 -6.78 35.97
N VAL A 167 -16.26 -7.60 36.25
CA VAL A 167 -16.43 -8.26 37.55
C VAL A 167 -16.48 -9.77 37.41
N HIS A 168 -15.88 -10.46 38.37
CA HIS A 168 -15.90 -11.92 38.44
C HIS A 168 -16.10 -12.39 39.89
N ASN A 169 -17.29 -12.93 40.18
CA ASN A 169 -17.68 -13.47 41.48
C ASN A 169 -17.52 -14.99 41.56
N ARG A 170 -17.94 -15.71 40.51
CA ARG A 170 -18.00 -17.18 40.48
C ARG A 170 -17.74 -17.71 39.07
N LYS A 171 -17.08 -18.88 39.00
CA LYS A 171 -16.94 -19.63 37.74
C LYS A 171 -18.19 -20.46 37.50
N GLU A 172 -19.03 -20.00 36.58
CA GLU A 172 -20.25 -20.68 36.09
C GLU A 172 -20.17 -20.81 34.56
N TYR A 173 -18.98 -21.14 34.04
CA TYR A 173 -18.66 -21.16 32.62
C TYR A 173 -17.45 -22.06 32.28
N GLU A 174 -17.33 -22.44 31.01
CA GLU A 174 -16.11 -22.94 30.38
C GLU A 174 -15.29 -21.77 29.81
N GLN A 175 -13.97 -21.80 30.00
CA GLN A 175 -13.10 -20.69 29.58
C GLN A 175 -13.03 -20.58 28.05
N LEU A 176 -12.88 -19.35 27.56
CA LEU A 176 -12.59 -19.10 26.15
C LEU A 176 -11.10 -19.35 25.89
N ARG A 177 -10.76 -20.08 24.84
CA ARG A 177 -9.39 -20.11 24.31
C ARG A 177 -9.21 -18.95 23.35
N VAL A 178 -8.18 -18.13 23.54
CA VAL A 178 -7.92 -16.96 22.69
C VAL A 178 -6.55 -17.10 22.05
N ALA A 179 -6.52 -17.10 20.72
CA ALA A 179 -5.32 -16.94 19.92
C ALA A 179 -5.28 -15.54 19.29
N VAL A 180 -4.09 -14.99 19.12
CA VAL A 180 -3.89 -13.65 18.55
C VAL A 180 -2.93 -13.74 17.37
N VAL A 181 -3.32 -13.18 16.22
CA VAL A 181 -2.43 -12.97 15.07
C VAL A 181 -2.20 -11.48 14.86
N THR A 182 -0.96 -11.11 14.60
CA THR A 182 -0.53 -9.70 14.46
C THR A 182 0.25 -9.49 13.17
N PRO A 183 -0.19 -8.60 12.26
CA PRO A 183 0.50 -8.31 11.01
C PRO A 183 1.70 -7.41 11.29
N VAL A 184 2.88 -7.84 10.86
CA VAL A 184 4.10 -7.03 10.87
C VAL A 184 4.45 -6.71 9.42
N THR A 185 3.75 -5.71 8.91
CA THR A 185 3.78 -5.26 7.50
C THR A 185 4.16 -3.78 7.43
N LEU A 186 4.68 -3.33 6.29
CA LEU A 186 5.02 -1.91 6.08
C LEU A 186 3.77 -1.02 6.05
N ASP A 187 3.93 0.26 6.40
CA ASP A 187 2.92 1.30 6.19
C ASP A 187 2.74 1.65 4.70
N PRO A 188 1.57 2.18 4.28
CA PRO A 188 1.33 2.65 2.92
C PRO A 188 2.06 3.98 2.63
N GLU A 189 3.36 4.04 2.90
CA GLU A 189 4.23 5.21 2.73
C GLU A 189 4.86 5.23 1.33
N PRO A 190 4.47 6.16 0.42
CA PRO A 190 5.02 6.23 -0.93
C PRO A 190 6.53 6.40 -0.97
N GLY A 191 7.09 7.17 -0.01
CA GLY A 191 8.52 7.50 0.02
C GLY A 191 9.43 6.28 0.12
N LEU A 192 8.93 5.14 0.64
CA LEU A 192 9.70 3.88 0.67
C LEU A 192 10.05 3.35 -0.73
N PHE A 193 9.30 3.76 -1.76
CA PHE A 193 9.38 3.24 -3.12
C PHE A 193 9.72 4.31 -4.18
N GLU A 194 10.06 5.52 -3.75
CA GLU A 194 10.61 6.55 -4.62
C GLU A 194 11.99 6.14 -5.18
N SER A 195 12.51 6.91 -6.14
CA SER A 195 13.91 6.77 -6.59
C SER A 195 14.90 6.92 -5.43
N TYR A 196 16.03 6.22 -5.49
CA TYR A 196 17.06 6.32 -4.45
C TYR A 196 17.52 7.77 -4.22
N GLY A 197 17.52 8.18 -2.96
CA GLY A 197 17.89 9.53 -2.55
C GLY A 197 17.50 9.84 -1.11
N ALA A 198 17.66 11.10 -0.71
CA ALA A 198 17.45 11.52 0.68
C ALA A 198 16.01 11.34 1.17
N GLY A 199 15.01 11.53 0.29
CA GLY A 199 13.59 11.31 0.61
C GLY A 199 13.31 9.86 0.98
N ARG A 200 13.65 8.94 0.07
CA ARG A 200 13.51 7.49 0.29
C ARG A 200 14.24 7.00 1.54
N LEU A 201 15.48 7.42 1.74
CA LEU A 201 16.23 7.06 2.94
C LEU A 201 15.56 7.58 4.22
N ALA A 202 14.98 8.79 4.21
CA ALA A 202 14.25 9.32 5.35
C ALA A 202 12.98 8.52 5.66
N SER A 203 12.24 8.06 4.63
CA SER A 203 11.08 7.18 4.81
C SER A 203 11.50 5.84 5.43
N TRP A 204 12.56 5.20 4.93
CA TRP A 204 13.06 3.94 5.52
C TRP A 204 13.56 4.11 6.95
N ARG A 205 14.24 5.22 7.27
CA ARG A 205 14.63 5.53 8.66
C ARG A 205 13.42 5.71 9.58
N THR A 206 12.35 6.31 9.08
CA THR A 206 11.13 6.54 9.87
C THR A 206 10.38 5.21 10.09
N GLU A 207 10.24 4.42 9.05
CA GLU A 207 9.56 3.11 9.08
C GLU A 207 10.24 2.13 10.04
N LEU A 208 11.58 2.10 10.03
CA LEU A 208 12.39 1.16 10.80
C LEU A 208 12.95 1.75 12.10
N ALA A 209 12.49 2.94 12.51
CA ALA A 209 12.93 3.60 13.73
C ALA A 209 12.65 2.72 14.98
N ASP A 210 13.48 2.83 16.01
CA ASP A 210 13.28 2.10 17.28
C ASP A 210 11.92 2.41 17.93
N ASP A 211 11.44 3.64 17.78
CA ASP A 211 10.13 4.08 18.21
C ASP A 211 9.08 4.04 17.09
N GLY A 212 9.41 3.53 15.89
CA GLY A 212 8.51 3.37 14.75
C GLY A 212 7.43 2.31 14.97
N ARG A 213 6.36 2.33 14.16
CA ARG A 213 5.17 1.49 14.36
C ARG A 213 5.50 -0.01 14.46
N ILE A 214 6.37 -0.50 13.58
CA ILE A 214 6.80 -1.91 13.57
C ILE A 214 7.47 -2.30 14.90
N ASN A 215 8.44 -1.51 15.36
CA ASN A 215 9.12 -1.80 16.62
C ASN A 215 8.20 -1.64 17.83
N ARG A 216 7.31 -0.64 17.84
CA ARG A 216 6.27 -0.51 18.89
C ARG A 216 5.37 -1.75 18.96
N LEU A 217 4.98 -2.30 17.81
CA LEU A 217 4.14 -3.50 17.72
C LEU A 217 4.87 -4.75 18.22
N LEU A 218 6.11 -4.96 17.76
CA LEU A 218 6.97 -6.06 18.20
C LEU A 218 7.22 -5.99 19.71
N ASP A 219 7.59 -4.82 20.23
CA ASP A 219 7.90 -4.63 21.64
C ASP A 219 6.67 -4.77 22.54
N ALA A 220 5.50 -4.35 22.07
CA ALA A 220 4.25 -4.49 22.80
C ALA A 220 3.79 -5.96 22.92
N THR A 221 4.16 -6.80 21.95
CA THR A 221 3.69 -8.19 21.86
C THR A 221 4.75 -9.24 22.19
N LYS A 222 6.01 -8.83 22.41
CA LYS A 222 7.15 -9.71 22.66
C LYS A 222 6.99 -10.65 23.86
N ASP A 223 6.14 -10.40 24.85
CA ASP A 223 6.00 -11.30 26.00
C ASP A 223 4.63 -12.01 26.02
N LEU A 224 3.91 -11.93 24.91
CA LEU A 224 2.56 -12.49 24.74
C LEU A 224 2.58 -13.66 23.74
N PRO A 225 1.66 -14.63 23.88
CA PRO A 225 1.50 -15.74 22.95
C PRO A 225 0.79 -15.28 21.67
N VAL A 226 1.47 -14.45 20.88
CA VAL A 226 0.96 -13.97 19.59
C VAL A 226 1.65 -14.69 18.44
N THR A 227 0.93 -14.89 17.34
CA THR A 227 1.52 -15.28 16.06
C THR A 227 1.84 -14.02 15.26
N TRP A 228 3.11 -13.79 14.95
CA TRP A 228 3.51 -12.68 14.07
C TRP A 228 3.41 -13.09 12.61
N ALA A 229 2.59 -12.37 11.84
CA ALA A 229 2.43 -12.52 10.40
C ALA A 229 3.30 -11.48 9.67
N PHE A 230 4.50 -11.87 9.23
CA PHE A 230 5.48 -10.96 8.63
C PHE A 230 5.28 -10.77 7.13
N ASP A 231 5.40 -9.53 6.68
CA ASP A 231 5.76 -9.21 5.30
C ASP A 231 7.26 -9.53 5.08
N PRO A 232 7.62 -10.45 4.15
CA PRO A 232 9.01 -10.77 3.82
C PRO A 232 9.87 -9.57 3.43
N THR A 233 9.29 -8.43 3.03
CA THR A 233 10.04 -7.19 2.75
C THR A 233 10.93 -6.76 3.94
N LEU A 234 10.56 -7.14 5.17
CA LEU A 234 11.32 -6.88 6.41
C LEU A 234 12.40 -7.92 6.71
N LEU A 235 12.35 -9.09 6.07
CA LEU A 235 13.19 -10.26 6.34
C LEU A 235 14.00 -10.72 5.11
N ALA A 236 13.84 -10.02 3.98
CA ALA A 236 14.58 -10.21 2.74
C ALA A 236 15.18 -8.87 2.29
N PRO A 237 16.20 -8.37 3.01
CA PRO A 237 16.84 -7.11 2.65
C PRO A 237 17.56 -7.20 1.29
N PRO A 238 17.86 -6.06 0.65
CA PRO A 238 18.66 -6.04 -0.58
C PRO A 238 20.05 -6.64 -0.38
N GLU A 239 20.69 -7.04 -1.47
CA GLU A 239 22.07 -7.54 -1.43
C GLU A 239 23.03 -6.51 -0.82
N ALA A 240 23.96 -7.00 0.01
CA ALA A 240 24.92 -6.14 0.69
C ALA A 240 25.82 -5.42 -0.31
N ILE A 241 25.90 -4.10 -0.15
CA ILE A 241 26.81 -3.26 -0.94
C ILE A 241 28.10 -3.08 -0.16
N ALA A 242 29.25 -3.29 -0.82
CA ALA A 242 30.56 -3.09 -0.21
C ALA A 242 30.70 -1.65 0.33
N GLN A 243 31.20 -1.50 1.57
CA GLN A 243 31.42 -0.18 2.16
C GLN A 243 32.55 0.57 1.46
N GLU A 244 33.60 -0.15 1.08
CA GLU A 244 34.73 0.39 0.34
C GLU A 244 34.58 0.11 -1.15
N ARG A 245 35.03 1.07 -1.97
CA ARG A 245 35.05 0.93 -3.43
C ARG A 245 35.97 -0.24 -3.82
N PRO A 246 35.49 -1.24 -4.58
CA PRO A 246 36.34 -2.32 -5.07
C PRO A 246 37.51 -1.80 -5.93
N THR A 247 38.63 -2.51 -5.88
CA THR A 247 39.83 -2.21 -6.70
C THR A 247 39.70 -2.73 -8.13
N ASP A 248 38.86 -3.73 -8.36
CA ASP A 248 38.49 -4.18 -9.70
C ASP A 248 37.82 -3.03 -10.47
N PRO A 249 38.26 -2.71 -11.71
CA PRO A 249 37.72 -1.57 -12.44
C PRO A 249 36.21 -1.65 -12.72
N GLU A 250 35.70 -2.84 -13.08
CA GLU A 250 34.30 -3.03 -13.44
C GLU A 250 33.40 -2.93 -12.21
N ALA A 251 33.77 -3.65 -11.13
CA ALA A 251 33.07 -3.57 -9.86
C ALA A 251 33.18 -2.16 -9.24
N GLY A 252 34.33 -1.48 -9.38
CA GLY A 252 34.53 -0.11 -8.94
C GLY A 252 33.62 0.88 -9.68
N THR A 253 33.48 0.75 -11.00
CA THR A 253 32.54 1.58 -11.78
C THR A 253 31.08 1.28 -11.46
N ALA A 254 30.72 0.02 -11.18
CA ALA A 254 29.38 -0.31 -10.67
C ALA A 254 29.11 0.34 -9.31
N TRP A 255 30.09 0.29 -8.40
CA TRP A 255 30.02 0.92 -7.08
C TRP A 255 29.88 2.44 -7.14
N ASP A 256 30.60 3.10 -8.07
CA ASP A 256 30.57 4.56 -8.24
C ASP A 256 29.17 5.09 -8.66
N ARG A 257 28.32 4.23 -9.25
CA ARG A 257 26.94 4.58 -9.63
C ARG A 257 25.96 4.52 -8.46
N ILE A 258 26.31 3.83 -7.38
CA ILE A 258 25.48 3.71 -6.20
C ILE A 258 25.69 4.95 -5.33
N GLY A 259 24.61 5.68 -5.04
CA GLY A 259 24.66 6.85 -4.16
C GLY A 259 24.95 6.49 -2.69
N PRO A 260 25.48 7.42 -1.89
CA PRO A 260 25.67 7.19 -0.46
C PRO A 260 24.35 6.87 0.26
N GLU A 261 23.24 7.47 -0.15
CA GLU A 261 21.92 7.23 0.44
C GLU A 261 21.44 5.79 0.19
N GLN A 262 21.67 5.24 -0.99
CA GLN A 262 21.31 3.85 -1.31
C GLN A 262 22.15 2.84 -0.51
N ARG A 263 23.45 3.11 -0.35
CA ARG A 263 24.32 2.28 0.52
C ARG A 263 23.83 2.28 1.97
N GLU A 264 23.45 3.45 2.46
CA GLU A 264 22.97 3.61 3.83
C GLU A 264 21.59 2.94 4.03
N GLU A 265 20.66 3.09 3.09
CA GLU A 265 19.37 2.39 3.11
C GLU A 265 19.58 0.86 3.15
N THR A 266 20.47 0.36 2.32
CA THR A 266 20.78 -1.08 2.26
C THR A 266 21.35 -1.57 3.58
N ALA A 267 22.29 -0.84 4.17
CA ALA A 267 22.85 -1.17 5.48
C ALA A 267 21.80 -1.12 6.59
N LEU A 268 20.91 -0.13 6.58
CA LEU A 268 19.80 0.00 7.52
C LEU A 268 18.86 -1.21 7.45
N ARG A 269 18.43 -1.61 6.25
CA ARG A 269 17.52 -2.75 6.03
C ARG A 269 18.16 -4.08 6.45
N ILE A 270 19.45 -4.28 6.17
CA ILE A 270 20.20 -5.48 6.61
C ILE A 270 20.32 -5.52 8.14
N ALA A 271 20.63 -4.39 8.78
CA ALA A 271 20.72 -4.33 10.23
C ALA A 271 19.37 -4.62 10.91
N PHE A 272 18.28 -4.10 10.33
CA PHE A 272 16.93 -4.38 10.80
C PHE A 272 16.54 -5.85 10.65
N ASP A 273 16.80 -6.48 9.49
CA ASP A 273 16.58 -7.92 9.28
C ASP A 273 17.32 -8.76 10.32
N ALA A 274 18.60 -8.48 10.57
CA ALA A 274 19.37 -9.19 11.59
C ALA A 274 18.76 -9.03 12.99
N ALA A 275 18.44 -7.80 13.39
CA ALA A 275 17.81 -7.51 14.67
C ALA A 275 16.43 -8.16 14.82
N LEU A 276 15.67 -8.25 13.72
CA LEU A 276 14.37 -8.90 13.71
C LEU A 276 14.52 -10.42 13.86
N ARG A 277 15.44 -11.05 13.13
CA ARG A 277 15.73 -12.48 13.24
C ARG A 277 16.14 -12.90 14.65
N ASP A 278 16.86 -12.04 15.37
CA ASP A 278 17.22 -12.26 16.78
C ASP A 278 16.00 -12.30 17.73
N ARG A 279 14.85 -11.74 17.34
CA ARG A 279 13.60 -11.75 18.12
C ARG A 279 12.71 -12.98 17.87
N LEU A 280 12.96 -13.75 16.80
CA LEU A 280 12.11 -14.85 16.35
C LEU A 280 12.23 -16.19 17.12
N PRO A 281 13.36 -16.54 17.78
CA PRO A 281 13.46 -17.83 18.46
C PRO A 281 12.35 -18.06 19.49
N GLY A 282 11.69 -19.23 19.41
CA GLY A 282 10.62 -19.62 20.31
C GLY A 282 9.27 -18.92 20.07
N ARG A 283 9.10 -18.25 18.92
CA ARG A 283 7.86 -17.56 18.53
C ARG A 283 7.08 -18.34 17.48
N SER A 284 5.76 -18.17 17.53
CA SER A 284 4.88 -18.56 16.44
C SER A 284 4.97 -17.52 15.32
N VAL A 285 5.40 -17.96 14.14
CA VAL A 285 5.66 -17.08 13.00
C VAL A 285 4.89 -17.57 11.79
N ALA A 286 4.13 -16.67 11.17
CA ALA A 286 3.59 -16.84 9.82
C ALA A 286 4.31 -15.87 8.89
N VAL A 287 4.77 -16.36 7.74
CA VAL A 287 5.42 -15.56 6.70
C VAL A 287 4.43 -15.43 5.56
N LEU A 288 4.01 -14.19 5.30
CA LEU A 288 3.10 -13.87 4.20
C LEU A 288 3.86 -13.97 2.86
N PRO A 289 3.18 -13.99 1.70
CA PRO A 289 3.86 -13.76 0.43
C PRO A 289 4.56 -12.40 0.43
N TYR A 290 5.66 -12.27 -0.32
CA TYR A 290 6.46 -11.03 -0.36
C TYR A 290 5.60 -9.81 -0.71
N ALA A 291 5.73 -8.74 0.09
CA ALA A 291 4.93 -7.52 0.03
C ALA A 291 3.46 -7.66 0.45
N ASP A 292 3.03 -8.81 0.99
CA ASP A 292 1.64 -9.10 1.37
C ASP A 292 0.61 -8.68 0.27
N PRO A 293 0.62 -9.37 -0.89
CA PRO A 293 -0.22 -9.01 -2.03
C PRO A 293 -1.71 -9.05 -1.69
N ASP A 294 -2.47 -8.08 -2.21
CA ASP A 294 -3.93 -8.05 -2.10
C ASP A 294 -4.55 -9.22 -2.89
N LEU A 295 -4.87 -10.30 -2.18
CA LEU A 295 -5.41 -11.52 -2.79
C LEU A 295 -6.72 -11.26 -3.54
N ALA A 296 -7.51 -10.25 -3.17
CA ALA A 296 -8.70 -9.90 -3.93
C ALA A 296 -8.35 -9.25 -5.27
N ALA A 297 -7.28 -8.46 -5.33
CA ALA A 297 -6.76 -7.91 -6.59
C ALA A 297 -6.27 -9.03 -7.52
N VAL A 298 -5.49 -9.98 -6.96
CA VAL A 298 -4.92 -11.10 -7.70
C VAL A 298 -6.02 -12.00 -8.26
N LEU A 299 -7.03 -12.35 -7.45
CA LEU A 299 -8.16 -13.15 -7.89
C LEU A 299 -9.05 -12.43 -8.92
N ALA A 300 -9.08 -11.10 -8.91
CA ALA A 300 -9.85 -10.30 -9.86
C ALA A 300 -9.15 -10.12 -11.23
N ASP A 301 -7.83 -10.38 -11.32
CA ASP A 301 -7.05 -10.21 -12.54
C ASP A 301 -6.06 -11.36 -12.76
N PRO A 302 -6.36 -12.33 -13.65
CA PRO A 302 -5.48 -13.44 -13.95
C PRO A 302 -4.07 -13.04 -14.40
N GLY A 303 -3.89 -11.82 -14.92
CA GLY A 303 -2.57 -11.29 -15.31
C GLY A 303 -1.61 -11.09 -14.14
N LEU A 304 -2.09 -11.18 -12.89
CA LEU A 304 -1.26 -11.08 -11.68
C LEU A 304 -0.81 -12.45 -11.14
N THR A 305 -1.32 -13.56 -11.67
CA THR A 305 -1.09 -14.92 -11.13
C THR A 305 0.39 -15.31 -11.10
N ASP A 306 1.10 -15.12 -12.21
CA ASP A 306 2.53 -15.49 -12.31
C ASP A 306 3.39 -14.65 -11.37
N ARG A 307 3.07 -13.36 -11.25
CA ARG A 307 3.77 -12.45 -10.33
C ARG A 307 3.48 -12.83 -8.88
N PHE A 308 2.23 -13.13 -8.54
CA PHE A 308 1.86 -13.64 -7.22
C PHE A 308 2.62 -14.93 -6.88
N ALA A 309 2.72 -15.88 -7.82
CA ALA A 309 3.47 -17.12 -7.60
C ALA A 309 4.94 -16.86 -7.27
N ALA A 310 5.57 -15.87 -7.92
CA ALA A 310 6.93 -15.43 -7.59
C ALA A 310 7.02 -14.80 -6.18
N LEU A 311 6.04 -13.96 -5.79
CA LEU A 311 6.00 -13.36 -4.45
C LEU A 311 5.76 -14.38 -3.34
N ARG A 312 4.91 -15.38 -3.58
CA ARG A 312 4.71 -16.52 -2.70
C ARG A 312 6.00 -17.30 -2.53
N ALA A 313 6.70 -17.63 -3.62
CA ALA A 313 7.97 -18.34 -3.57
C ALA A 313 9.06 -17.56 -2.80
N LYS A 314 9.11 -16.23 -2.93
CA LYS A 314 9.98 -15.37 -2.10
C LYS A 314 9.65 -15.49 -0.60
N GLY A 315 8.35 -15.51 -0.25
CA GLY A 315 7.90 -15.72 1.13
C GLY A 315 8.25 -17.11 1.68
N GLU A 316 8.03 -18.16 0.90
CA GLU A 316 8.42 -19.55 1.23
C GLU A 316 9.93 -19.64 1.53
N ALA A 317 10.77 -19.03 0.69
CA ALA A 317 12.23 -19.01 0.91
C ALA A 317 12.65 -18.30 2.20
N VAL A 318 11.92 -17.26 2.63
CA VAL A 318 12.16 -16.60 3.92
C VAL A 318 11.73 -17.52 5.08
N ALA A 319 10.59 -18.19 4.97
CA ALA A 319 10.07 -19.11 5.97
C ALA A 319 11.01 -20.30 6.19
N ASP A 320 11.59 -20.87 5.13
CA ASP A 320 12.57 -21.97 5.21
C ASP A 320 13.80 -21.62 6.08
N GLY A 321 14.13 -20.32 6.18
CA GLY A 321 15.21 -19.81 7.02
C GLY A 321 14.82 -19.56 8.49
N ILE A 322 13.57 -19.78 8.89
CA ILE A 322 13.04 -19.50 10.23
C ILE A 322 12.46 -20.79 10.81
N PRO A 323 13.12 -21.41 11.81
CA PRO A 323 12.65 -22.66 12.39
C PRO A 323 11.21 -22.56 12.93
N GLY A 324 10.31 -23.42 12.45
CA GLY A 324 8.91 -23.48 12.87
C GLY A 324 8.02 -22.40 12.24
N ALA A 325 8.53 -21.57 11.33
CA ALA A 325 7.69 -20.62 10.60
C ALA A 325 6.75 -21.33 9.62
N ARG A 326 5.55 -20.79 9.50
CA ARG A 326 4.54 -21.19 8.52
C ARG A 326 4.58 -20.28 7.29
N SER A 327 4.38 -20.83 6.10
CA SER A 327 4.20 -20.07 4.85
C SER A 327 2.92 -20.49 4.11
N ASP A 328 2.07 -21.27 4.77
CA ASP A 328 0.87 -21.90 4.25
C ASP A 328 -0.42 -21.24 4.79
N ILE A 329 -0.32 -19.99 5.23
CA ILE A 329 -1.45 -19.19 5.73
C ILE A 329 -1.73 -18.06 4.75
N ALA A 330 -2.97 -17.99 4.26
CA ALA A 330 -3.46 -16.85 3.48
C ALA A 330 -4.31 -15.94 4.36
N TRP A 331 -4.06 -14.63 4.29
CA TRP A 331 -4.85 -13.63 5.03
C TRP A 331 -5.32 -12.49 4.10
N PRO A 332 -6.38 -12.72 3.30
CA PRO A 332 -6.97 -11.68 2.44
C PRO A 332 -7.38 -10.46 3.25
N ALA A 333 -6.90 -9.27 2.86
CA ALA A 333 -7.19 -8.03 3.57
C ALA A 333 -8.67 -7.60 3.50
N ASP A 334 -9.44 -8.08 2.51
CA ASP A 334 -10.88 -7.83 2.45
C ASP A 334 -11.70 -8.64 3.47
N GLY A 335 -11.06 -9.56 4.21
CA GLY A 335 -11.68 -10.36 5.25
C GLY A 335 -12.76 -11.34 4.75
N LEU A 336 -13.00 -11.45 3.44
CA LEU A 336 -14.09 -12.26 2.91
C LEU A 336 -13.78 -13.76 3.02
N LEU A 337 -14.68 -14.50 3.67
CA LEU A 337 -14.66 -15.95 3.79
C LEU A 337 -15.90 -16.58 3.15
N ALA A 338 -15.66 -17.56 2.28
CA ALA A 338 -16.68 -18.42 1.70
C ALA A 338 -16.02 -19.66 1.09
N THR A 339 -16.82 -20.69 0.85
CA THR A 339 -16.39 -21.95 0.24
C THR A 339 -15.71 -21.71 -1.11
N SER A 340 -16.36 -20.96 -2.01
CA SER A 340 -15.80 -20.65 -3.34
C SER A 340 -14.56 -19.76 -3.27
N ARG A 341 -14.47 -18.88 -2.26
CA ARG A 341 -13.31 -18.03 -2.02
C ARG A 341 -12.10 -18.82 -1.53
N VAL A 342 -12.28 -19.71 -0.55
CA VAL A 342 -11.22 -20.60 -0.06
C VAL A 342 -10.71 -21.51 -1.18
N ALA A 343 -11.60 -22.07 -2.00
CA ALA A 343 -11.22 -22.87 -3.16
C ALA A 343 -10.37 -22.06 -4.17
N ALA A 344 -10.77 -20.83 -4.49
CA ALA A 344 -10.02 -19.97 -5.41
C ALA A 344 -8.63 -19.58 -4.87
N ILE A 345 -8.51 -19.31 -3.56
CA ILE A 345 -7.21 -19.05 -2.92
C ILE A 345 -6.36 -20.33 -2.92
N THR A 346 -6.95 -21.50 -2.68
CA THR A 346 -6.25 -22.79 -2.72
C THR A 346 -5.68 -23.07 -4.12
N GLU A 347 -6.46 -22.83 -5.17
CA GLU A 347 -6.00 -22.93 -6.56
C GLU A 347 -4.86 -21.95 -6.85
N LEU A 348 -4.98 -20.71 -6.38
CA LEU A 348 -3.95 -19.68 -6.53
C LEU A 348 -2.62 -20.05 -5.85
N TYR A 349 -2.67 -20.69 -4.68
CA TYR A 349 -1.48 -21.19 -3.98
C TYR A 349 -0.91 -22.45 -4.63
N GLY A 350 -1.77 -23.29 -5.20
CA GLY A 350 -1.46 -24.62 -5.72
C GLY A 350 -1.77 -25.72 -4.72
N GLU A 351 -2.05 -26.92 -5.23
CA GLU A 351 -2.45 -28.08 -4.42
C GLU A 351 -1.45 -28.38 -3.29
N GLY A 352 -1.97 -28.58 -2.06
CA GLY A 352 -1.19 -28.97 -0.89
C GLY A 352 -0.28 -27.90 -0.30
N ARG A 353 -0.34 -26.66 -0.77
CA ARG A 353 0.51 -25.54 -0.29
C ARG A 353 -0.16 -24.62 0.72
N LEU A 354 -1.46 -24.75 0.90
CA LEU A 354 -2.25 -23.90 1.78
C LEU A 354 -2.80 -24.74 2.93
N GLY A 355 -2.55 -24.33 4.17
CA GLY A 355 -3.04 -24.95 5.38
C GLY A 355 -4.20 -24.18 6.00
N ALA A 356 -4.22 -22.85 5.90
CA ALA A 356 -5.31 -22.04 6.44
C ALA A 356 -5.59 -20.74 5.67
N VAL A 357 -6.85 -20.28 5.74
CA VAL A 357 -7.29 -18.94 5.30
C VAL A 357 -7.89 -18.20 6.49
N ILE A 358 -7.40 -17.01 6.79
CA ILE A 358 -7.91 -16.14 7.86
C ILE A 358 -8.81 -15.05 7.25
N GLY A 359 -9.96 -14.79 7.87
CA GLY A 359 -10.83 -13.69 7.49
C GLY A 359 -11.83 -13.30 8.59
N SER A 360 -12.71 -12.37 8.28
CA SER A 360 -13.65 -11.73 9.20
C SER A 360 -14.87 -12.62 9.46
N GLU A 361 -15.32 -12.71 10.71
CA GLU A 361 -16.60 -13.37 11.04
C GLU A 361 -17.81 -12.65 10.39
N ALA A 362 -17.72 -11.33 10.18
CA ALA A 362 -18.73 -10.53 9.51
C ALA A 362 -18.94 -10.92 8.03
N ALA A 363 -18.01 -11.68 7.44
CA ALA A 363 -18.19 -12.27 6.11
C ALA A 363 -19.18 -13.45 6.10
N LEU A 364 -19.46 -14.06 7.25
CA LEU A 364 -20.28 -15.27 7.35
C LEU A 364 -21.79 -15.00 7.31
N GLY A 365 -22.21 -13.73 7.38
CA GLY A 365 -23.60 -13.29 7.34
C GLY A 365 -24.34 -13.34 8.69
N ALA A 366 -25.50 -12.69 8.78
CA ALA A 366 -26.23 -12.46 10.04
C ALA A 366 -26.66 -13.74 10.78
N ASP A 367 -26.83 -14.85 10.07
CA ASP A 367 -27.20 -16.15 10.66
C ASP A 367 -25.99 -16.84 11.34
N ASN A 368 -24.76 -16.38 11.06
CA ASN A 368 -23.52 -16.92 11.60
C ASN A 368 -22.84 -16.00 12.63
N THR A 369 -23.09 -14.68 12.62
CA THR A 369 -22.38 -13.69 13.45
C THR A 369 -22.75 -13.70 14.94
N LEU A 370 -23.82 -14.37 15.35
CA LEU A 370 -24.28 -14.40 16.75
C LEU A 370 -24.18 -15.78 17.42
N ALA A 371 -23.91 -16.84 16.66
CA ALA A 371 -24.09 -18.23 17.10
C ALA A 371 -22.90 -19.16 16.87
N ALA A 372 -21.88 -18.75 16.11
CA ALA A 372 -20.80 -19.64 15.73
C ALA A 372 -19.63 -19.61 16.74
N PRO A 373 -19.22 -20.76 17.30
CA PRO A 373 -17.95 -20.90 18.02
C PRO A 373 -16.83 -21.01 16.99
N HIS A 374 -15.94 -20.02 16.82
CA HIS A 374 -15.02 -20.01 15.67
C HIS A 374 -13.68 -20.70 16.00
N PRO A 375 -13.39 -21.82 15.33
CA PRO A 375 -12.83 -21.77 13.98
C PRO A 375 -13.79 -22.30 12.91
N GLY A 376 -13.74 -21.75 11.70
CA GLY A 376 -14.70 -21.98 10.61
C GLY A 376 -14.57 -23.35 9.95
N GLY A 377 -15.70 -24.02 9.75
CA GLY A 377 -15.81 -25.37 9.23
C GLY A 377 -15.23 -25.53 7.84
N ALA A 378 -14.32 -26.50 7.71
CA ALA A 378 -13.65 -26.88 6.46
C ALA A 378 -14.57 -27.58 5.43
N ASP A 379 -15.80 -27.94 5.81
CA ASP A 379 -16.28 -29.26 5.37
C ASP A 379 -16.85 -29.36 3.95
N ARG A 380 -16.86 -28.31 3.11
CA ARG A 380 -17.18 -28.44 1.66
C ARG A 380 -16.45 -27.50 0.69
N ALA A 381 -15.29 -26.93 1.03
CA ALA A 381 -14.37 -26.33 0.04
C ALA A 381 -13.19 -27.28 -0.16
N GLY A 382 -12.99 -27.80 -1.38
CA GLY A 382 -12.06 -28.90 -1.64
C GLY A 382 -10.66 -28.72 -1.04
N ALA A 383 -10.12 -29.80 -0.44
CA ALA A 383 -8.71 -30.03 -0.12
C ALA A 383 -8.18 -29.77 1.32
N GLY A 384 -9.03 -29.71 2.36
CA GLY A 384 -8.54 -29.81 3.75
C GLY A 384 -7.83 -28.56 4.29
N VAL A 385 -8.15 -27.39 3.73
CA VAL A 385 -7.67 -26.07 4.18
C VAL A 385 -8.55 -25.58 5.33
N ALA A 386 -7.96 -25.17 6.46
CA ALA A 386 -8.69 -24.57 7.57
C ALA A 386 -9.18 -23.16 7.23
N ALA A 387 -10.41 -22.82 7.60
CA ALA A 387 -10.93 -21.46 7.47
C ALA A 387 -11.11 -20.85 8.87
N LEU A 388 -10.38 -19.78 9.17
CA LEU A 388 -10.37 -19.18 10.50
C LEU A 388 -11.05 -17.81 10.44
N ALA A 389 -12.18 -17.69 11.13
CA ALA A 389 -12.87 -16.42 11.28
C ALA A 389 -12.39 -15.73 12.57
N TYR A 390 -11.87 -14.52 12.45
CA TYR A 390 -11.54 -13.68 13.61
C TYR A 390 -12.76 -12.91 14.11
N ASP A 391 -12.78 -12.66 15.42
CA ASP A 391 -13.82 -11.91 16.11
C ASP A 391 -13.69 -10.42 15.78
N ASP A 392 -14.61 -9.86 15.00
CA ASP A 392 -14.52 -8.47 14.52
C ASP A 392 -14.63 -7.47 15.67
N GLY A 393 -15.39 -7.81 16.71
CA GLY A 393 -15.59 -6.94 17.87
C GLY A 393 -14.33 -6.77 18.68
N LEU A 394 -13.69 -7.89 19.07
CA LEU A 394 -12.43 -7.89 19.80
C LEU A 394 -11.28 -7.35 18.96
N SER A 395 -11.23 -7.72 17.67
CA SER A 395 -10.16 -7.31 16.75
C SER A 395 -10.19 -5.81 16.49
N ASN A 396 -11.33 -5.26 16.10
CA ASN A 396 -11.42 -3.84 15.75
C ASN A 396 -11.50 -2.91 16.97
N ALA A 397 -11.84 -3.39 18.16
CA ALA A 397 -11.73 -2.60 19.39
C ALA A 397 -10.29 -2.13 19.66
N LEU A 398 -9.27 -2.81 19.12
CA LEU A 398 -7.88 -2.39 19.24
C LEU A 398 -7.58 -1.07 18.51
N LEU A 399 -8.38 -0.68 17.50
CA LEU A 399 -8.23 0.62 16.82
C LEU A 399 -8.47 1.81 17.76
N ASP A 400 -9.21 1.61 18.86
CA ASP A 400 -9.43 2.66 19.87
C ASP A 400 -8.12 3.06 20.60
N LEU A 401 -7.06 2.25 20.53
CA LEU A 401 -5.76 2.53 21.16
C LEU A 401 -5.08 3.80 20.60
N GLU A 402 -5.41 4.21 19.38
CA GLU A 402 -4.93 5.49 18.83
C GLU A 402 -5.45 6.67 19.66
N SER A 403 -6.67 6.54 20.19
CA SER A 403 -7.36 7.53 21.03
C SER A 403 -7.21 7.27 22.53
N ASP A 404 -6.75 6.09 22.93
CA ASP A 404 -6.51 5.66 24.32
C ASP A 404 -5.03 5.36 24.54
N PRO A 405 -4.18 6.39 24.71
CA PRO A 405 -2.74 6.20 24.83
C PRO A 405 -2.31 5.47 26.10
N SER A 406 -3.22 5.33 27.08
CA SER A 406 -2.98 4.53 28.27
C SER A 406 -3.32 3.06 28.06
N GLY A 407 -4.15 2.73 27.07
CA GLY A 407 -4.76 1.41 26.88
C GLY A 407 -5.77 1.01 27.96
N ALA A 408 -6.09 1.87 28.94
CA ALA A 408 -6.93 1.51 30.08
C ALA A 408 -8.41 1.29 29.69
N ILE A 409 -8.94 2.13 28.80
CA ILE A 409 -10.32 2.00 28.32
C ILE A 409 -10.41 0.81 27.37
N THR A 410 -9.43 0.66 26.48
CA THR A 410 -9.38 -0.47 25.54
C THR A 410 -9.27 -1.80 26.29
N THR A 411 -8.47 -1.87 27.34
CA THR A 411 -8.40 -3.06 28.22
C THR A 411 -9.78 -3.43 28.76
N GLN A 412 -10.51 -2.46 29.32
CA GLN A 412 -11.85 -2.69 29.86
C GLN A 412 -12.86 -3.06 28.77
N ARG A 413 -12.70 -2.50 27.56
CA ARG A 413 -13.51 -2.85 26.40
C ARG A 413 -13.31 -4.31 25.99
N LEU A 414 -12.06 -4.76 25.84
CA LEU A 414 -11.74 -6.16 25.52
C LEU A 414 -12.24 -7.14 26.58
N LEU A 415 -12.10 -6.78 27.88
CA LEU A 415 -12.65 -7.58 28.97
C LEU A 415 -14.18 -7.67 28.89
N ALA A 416 -14.84 -6.55 28.60
CA ALA A 416 -16.30 -6.51 28.48
C ALA A 416 -16.81 -7.27 27.25
N ASP A 417 -16.13 -7.17 26.11
CA ASP A 417 -16.44 -7.94 24.90
C ASP A 417 -16.24 -9.44 25.12
N SER A 418 -15.14 -9.86 25.75
CA SER A 418 -14.91 -11.28 26.01
C SER A 418 -15.89 -11.88 27.02
N LEU A 419 -16.36 -11.10 28.00
CA LEU A 419 -17.45 -11.50 28.90
C LEU A 419 -18.79 -11.60 28.15
N ALA A 420 -19.07 -10.66 27.25
CA ALA A 420 -20.27 -10.69 26.42
C ALA A 420 -20.24 -11.88 25.45
N ALA A 421 -19.09 -12.17 24.85
CA ALA A 421 -18.84 -13.37 24.07
C ALA A 421 -19.14 -14.60 24.91
N LEU A 422 -18.45 -14.77 26.05
CA LEU A 422 -18.62 -15.89 26.97
C LEU A 422 -20.08 -16.17 27.33
N ALA A 423 -20.85 -15.10 27.63
CA ALA A 423 -22.24 -15.17 28.06
C ALA A 423 -23.21 -15.72 26.98
N GLU A 424 -22.84 -15.73 25.69
CA GLU A 424 -23.64 -16.33 24.62
C GLU A 424 -23.77 -17.85 24.80
N TYR A 425 -22.66 -18.51 25.16
CA TYR A 425 -22.58 -19.97 25.33
C TYR A 425 -21.67 -20.32 26.51
N PRO A 426 -22.09 -20.04 27.76
CA PRO A 426 -21.21 -20.17 28.92
C PRO A 426 -20.85 -21.63 29.23
N GLY A 427 -21.67 -22.60 28.85
CA GLY A 427 -21.40 -24.02 29.07
C GLY A 427 -20.60 -24.71 27.96
N THR A 428 -20.11 -23.97 26.97
CA THR A 428 -19.45 -24.54 25.78
C THR A 428 -18.01 -24.06 25.72
N PRO A 429 -17.00 -24.96 25.67
CA PRO A 429 -15.63 -24.56 25.39
C PRO A 429 -15.56 -24.00 23.97
N ARG A 430 -14.99 -22.80 23.82
CA ARG A 430 -14.89 -22.11 22.53
C ARG A 430 -13.52 -21.50 22.37
N SER A 431 -13.07 -21.49 21.13
CA SER A 431 -11.88 -20.77 20.72
C SER A 431 -12.29 -19.47 20.01
N LEU A 432 -11.46 -18.45 20.12
CA LEU A 432 -11.61 -17.16 19.47
C LEU A 432 -10.27 -16.76 18.86
N LEU A 433 -10.32 -16.23 17.64
CA LEU A 433 -9.18 -15.60 16.98
C LEU A 433 -9.33 -14.09 17.07
N ILE A 434 -8.30 -13.42 17.55
CA ILE A 434 -8.15 -11.96 17.43
C ILE A 434 -7.12 -11.70 16.33
N ALA A 435 -7.52 -10.98 15.29
CA ALA A 435 -6.61 -10.51 14.26
C ALA A 435 -6.38 -9.03 14.46
N THR A 436 -5.19 -8.63 14.94
CA THR A 436 -4.95 -7.21 15.18
C THR A 436 -5.01 -6.44 13.85
N PRO A 437 -5.68 -5.28 13.79
CA PRO A 437 -5.83 -4.51 12.56
C PRO A 437 -4.49 -4.21 11.88
N ARG A 438 -4.46 -4.26 10.55
CA ARG A 438 -3.23 -3.97 9.76
C ARG A 438 -2.79 -2.52 9.91
N THR A 439 -3.75 -1.61 10.12
CA THR A 439 -3.53 -0.18 10.33
C THR A 439 -3.33 0.19 11.80
N LEU A 440 -3.23 -0.77 12.71
CA LEU A 440 -3.11 -0.48 14.13
C LEU A 440 -1.84 0.32 14.41
N ASP A 441 -2.01 1.56 14.88
CA ASP A 441 -0.94 2.36 15.44
C ASP A 441 -1.23 2.71 16.91
N ALA A 442 -0.67 1.90 17.81
CA ALA A 442 -0.81 2.10 19.25
C ALA A 442 0.41 2.81 19.85
N ARG A 443 0.15 3.68 20.84
CA ARG A 443 1.22 4.27 21.64
C ARG A 443 1.99 3.19 22.43
N PRO A 444 3.28 3.43 22.76
CA PRO A 444 4.09 2.47 23.49
C PRO A 444 3.41 1.95 24.76
N GLY A 445 3.33 0.62 24.89
CA GLY A 445 2.76 -0.06 26.05
C GLY A 445 1.22 -0.15 26.11
N ALA A 446 0.49 0.63 25.30
CA ALA A 446 -0.98 0.61 25.31
C ALA A 446 -1.53 -0.72 24.78
N LEU A 447 -1.00 -1.20 23.65
CA LEU A 447 -1.35 -2.51 23.10
C LEU A 447 -0.97 -3.66 24.05
N HIS A 448 0.22 -3.59 24.66
CA HIS A 448 0.67 -4.59 25.62
C HIS A 448 -0.32 -4.70 26.79
N ARG A 449 -0.69 -3.57 27.39
CA ARG A 449 -1.65 -3.52 28.50
C ARG A 449 -3.01 -4.10 28.11
N ALA A 450 -3.51 -3.74 26.93
CA ALA A 450 -4.81 -4.21 26.45
C ALA A 450 -4.83 -5.73 26.24
N LEU A 451 -3.82 -6.28 25.55
CA LEU A 451 -3.74 -7.72 25.30
C LEU A 451 -3.39 -8.52 26.55
N SER A 452 -2.44 -8.08 27.38
CA SER A 452 -2.11 -8.80 28.63
C SER A 452 -3.28 -8.78 29.61
N GLY A 453 -3.96 -7.64 29.75
CA GLY A 453 -5.16 -7.52 30.58
C GLY A 453 -6.27 -8.47 30.14
N LEU A 454 -6.47 -8.66 28.83
CA LEU A 454 -7.41 -9.67 28.30
C LEU A 454 -6.91 -11.10 28.56
N LEU A 455 -5.67 -11.41 28.20
CA LEU A 455 -5.11 -12.77 28.26
C LEU A 455 -4.86 -13.29 29.70
N ASP A 456 -4.83 -12.39 30.69
CA ASP A 456 -4.72 -12.71 32.12
C ASP A 456 -6.10 -12.81 32.80
N ALA A 457 -7.19 -12.53 32.08
CA ALA A 457 -8.54 -12.59 32.65
C ALA A 457 -8.91 -14.03 33.04
N PRO A 458 -9.65 -14.23 34.16
CA PRO A 458 -9.92 -15.56 34.70
C PRO A 458 -10.80 -16.43 33.80
N TRP A 459 -11.51 -15.84 32.84
CA TRP A 459 -12.31 -16.58 31.85
C TRP A 459 -11.57 -16.89 30.54
N ILE A 460 -10.29 -16.52 30.43
CA ILE A 460 -9.48 -16.73 29.24
C ILE A 460 -8.42 -17.81 29.49
N THR A 461 -8.24 -18.66 28.49
CA THR A 461 -7.07 -19.53 28.32
C THR A 461 -6.33 -19.09 27.07
N ARG A 462 -5.00 -19.06 27.14
CA ARG A 462 -4.16 -18.69 26.00
C ARG A 462 -4.11 -19.87 25.03
N GLY A 463 -4.36 -19.62 23.75
CA GLY A 463 -4.19 -20.58 22.65
C GLY A 463 -3.25 -20.05 21.58
N ASP A 464 -2.92 -20.89 20.62
CA ASP A 464 -2.13 -20.51 19.45
C ASP A 464 -2.92 -20.72 18.14
N LEU A 465 -2.31 -20.32 17.02
CA LEU A 465 -2.95 -20.42 15.71
C LEU A 465 -3.05 -21.88 15.23
N ASP A 466 -2.12 -22.75 15.63
CA ASP A 466 -2.11 -24.15 15.21
C ASP A 466 -3.25 -24.93 15.88
N ASP A 467 -3.54 -24.65 17.16
CA ASP A 467 -4.73 -25.14 17.87
C ASP A 467 -6.01 -24.86 17.07
N LEU A 468 -6.16 -23.64 16.55
CA LEU A 468 -7.35 -23.25 15.79
C LEU A 468 -7.44 -23.97 14.44
N ILE A 469 -6.29 -24.23 13.80
CA ILE A 469 -6.22 -24.93 12.52
C ILE A 469 -6.61 -26.40 12.70
N ASP A 470 -6.16 -27.03 13.78
CA ASP A 470 -6.52 -28.40 14.13
C ASP A 470 -8.01 -28.53 14.53
N GLU A 471 -8.59 -27.49 15.14
CA GLU A 471 -10.01 -27.44 15.52
C GLU A 471 -10.95 -27.11 14.34
N ALA A 472 -10.47 -26.40 13.31
CA ALA A 472 -11.28 -25.91 12.19
C ALA A 472 -12.15 -26.96 11.45
N PRO A 473 -11.72 -28.21 11.26
CA PRO A 473 -12.57 -29.24 10.64
C PRO A 473 -13.89 -29.48 11.37
N GLY A 474 -13.95 -29.23 12.69
CA GLY A 474 -15.17 -29.35 13.50
C GLY A 474 -16.06 -28.11 13.53
N GLY A 475 -15.69 -27.05 12.80
CA GLY A 475 -16.30 -25.73 12.83
C GLY A 475 -17.62 -25.57 12.08
N THR A 476 -18.22 -24.38 12.20
CA THR A 476 -19.45 -24.00 11.48
C THR A 476 -19.21 -23.91 9.97
N PRO A 477 -20.02 -24.56 9.11
CA PRO A 477 -19.84 -24.49 7.66
C PRO A 477 -19.84 -23.05 7.12
N LEU A 478 -18.93 -22.78 6.19
CA LEU A 478 -18.89 -21.49 5.49
C LEU A 478 -20.08 -21.31 4.53
N PRO A 479 -20.50 -20.07 4.27
CA PRO A 479 -21.33 -19.75 3.11
C PRO A 479 -20.70 -20.28 1.81
N ALA A 480 -21.54 -20.62 0.82
CA ALA A 480 -21.05 -21.09 -0.47
C ALA A 480 -20.27 -19.99 -1.21
N ASP A 481 -20.85 -18.77 -1.24
CA ASP A 481 -20.33 -17.61 -1.95
C ASP A 481 -20.03 -16.45 -1.00
N PRO A 482 -19.02 -15.61 -1.32
CA PRO A 482 -18.64 -14.50 -0.46
C PRO A 482 -19.75 -13.44 -0.39
N ALA A 483 -19.88 -12.83 0.79
CA ALA A 483 -20.74 -11.67 0.96
C ALA A 483 -20.26 -10.49 0.08
N ALA A 484 -21.18 -9.63 -0.33
CA ALA A 484 -20.84 -8.43 -1.10
C ALA A 484 -20.08 -7.40 -0.27
N GLU A 485 -20.41 -7.30 1.02
CA GLU A 485 -19.82 -6.39 2.00
C GLU A 485 -19.77 -7.10 3.36
N LEU A 486 -18.83 -6.71 4.22
CA LEU A 486 -18.73 -7.20 5.59
C LEU A 486 -19.87 -6.61 6.44
N ALA A 487 -20.60 -7.48 7.15
CA ALA A 487 -21.67 -7.07 8.08
C ALA A 487 -21.10 -6.71 9.46
N LEU A 488 -20.22 -5.70 9.52
CA LEU A 488 -19.53 -5.32 10.75
C LEU A 488 -20.51 -4.89 11.86
N PRO A 489 -20.22 -5.23 13.13
CA PRO A 489 -21.02 -4.77 14.26
C PRO A 489 -21.09 -3.23 14.32
N SER A 490 -22.25 -2.68 14.67
CA SER A 490 -22.41 -1.24 14.83
C SER A 490 -21.69 -0.72 16.08
N GLY A 491 -21.17 0.50 16.01
CA GLY A 491 -20.49 1.15 17.14
C GLY A 491 -19.06 0.66 17.40
N ILE A 492 -18.48 -0.11 16.47
CA ILE A 492 -17.09 -0.54 16.50
C ILE A 492 -16.35 0.12 15.32
N PRO A 493 -15.11 0.59 15.49
CA PRO A 493 -14.28 1.04 14.38
C PRO A 493 -14.14 -0.05 13.30
N ALA A 494 -13.81 0.33 12.08
CA ALA A 494 -13.50 -0.61 11.00
C ALA A 494 -12.07 -0.39 10.54
N ASP A 495 -11.30 -1.46 10.39
CA ASP A 495 -9.96 -1.39 9.80
C ASP A 495 -10.07 -0.90 8.33
N PRO A 496 -9.47 0.26 7.98
CA PRO A 496 -9.48 0.79 6.61
C PRO A 496 -8.92 -0.19 5.57
N SER A 497 -8.09 -1.15 5.97
CA SER A 497 -7.57 -2.20 5.08
C SER A 497 -8.63 -3.19 4.61
N THR A 498 -9.79 -3.26 5.26
CA THR A 498 -10.94 -4.09 4.84
C THR A 498 -11.85 -3.39 3.82
N GLU A 499 -11.62 -2.10 3.55
CA GLU A 499 -12.42 -1.32 2.61
C GLU A 499 -12.18 -1.74 1.13
N ARG A 500 -12.66 -0.90 0.20
CA ARG A 500 -12.61 -1.13 -1.25
C ARG A 500 -11.19 -1.37 -1.76
N LEU A 501 -11.13 -2.32 -2.71
CA LEU A 501 -9.96 -2.68 -3.49
C LEU A 501 -9.15 -1.45 -3.98
N ALA A 502 -7.86 -1.44 -3.67
CA ALA A 502 -6.95 -0.40 -4.11
C ALA A 502 -6.38 -0.69 -5.51
N LEU A 503 -5.88 -1.90 -5.75
CA LEU A 503 -5.35 -2.29 -7.06
C LEU A 503 -6.46 -2.89 -7.94
N THR A 504 -7.08 -2.07 -8.79
CA THR A 504 -8.09 -2.54 -9.75
C THR A 504 -7.44 -3.13 -11.00
N ALA A 505 -8.16 -3.96 -11.77
CA ALA A 505 -7.68 -4.50 -13.05
C ALA A 505 -7.24 -3.44 -14.08
N SER A 506 -7.76 -2.21 -13.97
CA SER A 506 -7.27 -1.08 -14.79
C SER A 506 -5.87 -0.62 -14.34
N ARG A 507 -5.66 -0.51 -13.03
CA ARG A 507 -4.37 -0.14 -12.44
C ARG A 507 -3.32 -1.24 -12.64
N ALA A 508 -3.69 -2.51 -12.48
CA ALA A 508 -2.83 -3.65 -12.77
C ALA A 508 -2.33 -3.64 -14.23
N ARG A 509 -3.21 -3.34 -15.20
CA ARG A 509 -2.79 -3.16 -16.61
C ARG A 509 -1.86 -1.98 -16.81
N THR A 510 -2.02 -0.89 -16.07
CA THR A 510 -1.07 0.24 -16.08
C THR A 510 0.31 -0.20 -15.58
N VAL A 511 0.37 -0.94 -14.47
CA VAL A 511 1.62 -1.52 -13.94
C VAL A 511 2.29 -2.41 -14.99
N ALA A 512 1.56 -3.37 -15.55
CA ALA A 512 2.09 -4.27 -16.57
C ALA A 512 2.59 -3.54 -17.83
N SER A 513 1.88 -2.51 -18.28
CA SER A 513 2.28 -1.73 -19.47
C SER A 513 3.54 -0.91 -19.20
N ALA A 514 3.65 -0.29 -18.02
CA ALA A 514 4.82 0.48 -17.63
C ALA A 514 6.06 -0.41 -17.49
N LEU A 515 5.93 -1.55 -16.80
CA LEU A 515 7.02 -2.52 -16.65
C LEU A 515 7.50 -3.07 -17.98
N LYS A 516 6.59 -3.34 -18.92
CA LYS A 516 6.97 -3.80 -20.25
C LYS A 516 7.86 -2.76 -20.98
N ALA A 517 7.51 -1.48 -20.89
CA ALA A 517 8.32 -0.41 -21.47
C ALA A 517 9.68 -0.28 -20.76
N ILE A 518 9.68 -0.37 -19.43
CA ILE A 518 10.89 -0.31 -18.61
C ILE A 518 11.83 -1.49 -18.90
N ASP A 519 11.33 -2.71 -19.04
CA ASP A 519 12.12 -3.91 -19.36
C ASP A 519 12.81 -3.78 -20.73
N ALA A 520 12.05 -3.37 -21.76
CA ALA A 520 12.58 -3.17 -23.11
C ALA A 520 13.73 -2.16 -23.15
N THR A 521 13.55 -1.03 -22.45
CA THR A 521 14.59 0.01 -22.37
C THR A 521 15.73 -0.38 -21.44
N SER A 522 15.47 -1.14 -20.36
CA SER A 522 16.52 -1.63 -19.45
C SER A 522 17.51 -2.55 -20.18
N GLN A 523 17.11 -3.30 -21.19
CA GLN A 523 18.02 -4.15 -21.97
C GLN A 523 19.09 -3.39 -22.78
N VAL A 524 18.87 -2.09 -23.04
CA VAL A 524 19.82 -1.25 -23.78
C VAL A 524 20.55 -0.25 -22.89
N ARG A 525 20.10 0.01 -21.67
CA ARG A 525 20.75 0.98 -20.77
C ARG A 525 22.03 0.42 -20.13
N ASP A 526 23.06 1.26 -20.01
CA ASP A 526 24.30 0.89 -19.28
C ASP A 526 24.03 0.56 -17.77
N ASP A 527 22.95 1.09 -17.17
CA ASP A 527 22.49 0.79 -15.80
C ASP A 527 21.25 -0.11 -15.75
N GLY A 528 20.90 -0.74 -16.88
CA GLY A 528 19.65 -1.47 -17.06
C GLY A 528 19.36 -2.56 -16.04
N ALA A 529 20.38 -3.31 -15.61
CA ALA A 529 20.22 -4.34 -14.59
C ALA A 529 19.73 -3.76 -13.25
N VAL A 530 20.31 -2.64 -12.82
CA VAL A 530 19.94 -1.97 -11.56
C VAL A 530 18.57 -1.30 -11.69
N ASN A 531 18.34 -0.59 -12.79
CA ASN A 531 17.07 0.08 -13.07
C ASN A 531 15.90 -0.92 -13.17
N GLY A 532 16.11 -2.05 -13.85
CA GLY A 532 15.10 -3.10 -13.99
C GLY A 532 14.73 -3.74 -12.64
N VAL A 533 15.74 -4.09 -11.82
CA VAL A 533 15.52 -4.65 -10.48
C VAL A 533 14.76 -3.67 -9.59
N PHE A 534 15.11 -2.39 -9.62
CA PHE A 534 14.41 -1.36 -8.85
C PHE A 534 12.92 -1.28 -9.21
N TRP A 535 12.59 -1.15 -10.50
CA TRP A 535 11.19 -1.04 -10.92
C TRP A 535 10.40 -2.33 -10.74
N ASP A 536 11.06 -3.48 -10.80
CA ASP A 536 10.44 -4.76 -10.44
C ASP A 536 10.13 -4.83 -8.94
N GLU A 537 11.02 -4.36 -8.06
CA GLU A 537 10.71 -4.24 -6.62
C GLU A 537 9.52 -3.28 -6.39
N VAL A 538 9.51 -2.11 -7.04
CA VAL A 538 8.39 -1.15 -6.92
C VAL A 538 7.07 -1.79 -7.38
N ALA A 539 7.09 -2.54 -8.48
CA ALA A 539 5.90 -3.23 -8.97
C ALA A 539 5.44 -4.37 -8.06
N ASP A 540 6.35 -5.11 -7.42
CA ASP A 540 6.00 -6.07 -6.38
C ASP A 540 5.26 -5.38 -5.23
N GLN A 541 5.75 -4.23 -4.80
CA GLN A 541 5.18 -3.46 -3.69
C GLN A 541 3.82 -2.83 -4.04
N LEU A 542 3.56 -2.52 -5.32
CA LEU A 542 2.24 -2.05 -5.80
C LEU A 542 1.13 -3.11 -5.68
N LEU A 543 1.48 -4.38 -5.54
CA LEU A 543 0.49 -5.45 -5.28
C LEU A 543 0.03 -5.49 -3.82
N SER A 544 0.73 -4.81 -2.91
CA SER A 544 0.49 -4.92 -1.47
C SER A 544 -0.93 -4.53 -1.04
N SER A 545 -1.46 -5.25 -0.05
CA SER A 545 -2.76 -4.98 0.56
C SER A 545 -2.80 -3.65 1.33
N ARG A 546 -1.65 -3.13 1.78
CA ARG A 546 -1.53 -1.89 2.58
C ARG A 546 -2.15 -0.67 1.89
N TRP A 547 -2.15 -0.66 0.56
CA TRP A 547 -2.72 0.40 -0.26
C TRP A 547 -4.25 0.57 -0.11
N ARG A 548 -4.94 -0.40 0.50
CA ARG A 548 -6.35 -0.26 0.88
C ARG A 548 -6.55 0.84 1.92
N ALA A 549 -5.65 0.93 2.91
CA ALA A 549 -5.69 1.94 3.94
C ALA A 549 -5.39 3.35 3.41
N ASP A 550 -4.52 3.48 2.40
CA ASP A 550 -4.29 4.76 1.71
C ASP A 550 -4.21 4.62 0.18
N ARG A 551 -5.38 4.79 -0.45
CA ARG A 551 -5.52 4.80 -1.92
C ARG A 551 -4.96 6.09 -2.56
N GLY A 552 -4.70 7.14 -1.77
CA GLY A 552 -4.00 8.34 -2.17
C GLY A 552 -2.53 8.05 -2.39
N ALA A 553 -1.89 7.41 -1.41
CA ALA A 553 -0.51 6.97 -1.44
C ALA A 553 -0.23 6.02 -2.62
N LEU A 554 -1.10 5.04 -2.88
CA LEU A 554 -0.98 4.17 -4.07
C LEU A 554 -0.92 4.97 -5.38
N ARG A 555 -1.71 6.05 -5.51
CA ARG A 555 -1.74 6.84 -6.75
C ARG A 555 -0.43 7.58 -6.99
N ILE A 556 0.32 7.89 -5.93
CA ILE A 556 1.64 8.53 -6.03
C ILE A 556 2.62 7.52 -6.65
N VAL A 557 2.80 6.36 -6.01
CA VAL A 557 3.73 5.31 -6.48
C VAL A 557 3.35 4.80 -7.88
N LEU A 558 2.05 4.58 -8.14
CA LEU A 558 1.58 4.18 -9.47
C LEU A 558 1.83 5.28 -10.52
N GLY A 559 1.74 6.55 -10.12
CA GLY A 559 2.05 7.68 -10.97
C GLY A 559 3.52 7.69 -11.39
N GLU A 560 4.42 7.48 -10.44
CA GLU A 560 5.86 7.40 -10.69
C GLU A 560 6.23 6.25 -11.63
N LEU A 561 5.71 5.03 -11.37
CA LEU A 561 5.93 3.90 -12.26
C LEU A 561 5.40 4.18 -13.66
N ARG A 562 4.20 4.78 -13.78
CA ARG A 562 3.63 5.14 -15.09
C ARG A 562 4.51 6.15 -15.82
N ASP A 563 4.96 7.18 -15.12
CA ASP A 563 5.77 8.24 -15.71
C ASP A 563 7.16 7.71 -16.10
N ALA A 564 7.74 6.79 -15.33
CA ALA A 564 8.94 6.03 -15.70
C ALA A 564 8.72 5.16 -16.94
N GLY A 565 7.56 4.50 -17.05
CA GLY A 565 7.17 3.75 -18.26
C GLY A 565 7.04 4.65 -19.49
N ILE A 566 6.44 5.84 -19.34
CA ILE A 566 6.36 6.84 -20.42
C ILE A 566 7.76 7.32 -20.81
N GLN A 567 8.62 7.63 -19.84
CA GLN A 567 9.99 8.04 -20.11
C GLN A 567 10.76 6.92 -20.84
N ALA A 568 10.63 5.67 -20.40
CA ALA A 568 11.25 4.52 -21.05
C ALA A 568 10.81 4.37 -22.52
N ASP A 569 9.55 4.68 -22.84
CA ASP A 569 9.00 4.63 -24.19
C ASP A 569 9.37 5.85 -25.05
N THR A 570 9.63 7.01 -24.45
CA THR A 570 9.93 8.23 -25.24
C THR A 570 11.40 8.59 -25.33
N ALA A 571 12.25 8.07 -24.43
CA ALA A 571 13.61 8.56 -24.28
C ALA A 571 14.58 8.12 -25.38
N VAL A 572 14.33 6.96 -26.02
CA VAL A 572 15.08 6.55 -27.21
C VAL A 572 14.16 6.68 -28.41
N ALA A 573 14.43 7.66 -29.27
CA ALA A 573 13.52 8.05 -30.33
C ALA A 573 14.22 8.24 -31.67
N VAL A 574 13.48 8.04 -32.75
CA VAL A 574 13.93 8.36 -34.11
C VAL A 574 13.54 9.80 -34.41
N VAL A 575 14.50 10.60 -34.87
CA VAL A 575 14.24 12.00 -35.24
C VAL A 575 13.35 12.04 -36.49
N PRO A 576 12.19 12.72 -36.46
CA PRO A 576 11.37 12.89 -37.64
C PRO A 576 12.07 13.79 -38.66
N GLU A 577 12.51 13.22 -39.78
CA GLU A 577 13.25 13.95 -40.81
C GLU A 577 12.65 13.76 -42.22
N ARG A 578 12.95 14.70 -43.11
CA ARG A 578 12.73 14.55 -44.57
C ARG A 578 14.09 14.39 -45.23
N ILE A 579 14.32 13.23 -45.82
CA ILE A 579 15.61 12.90 -46.43
C ILE A 579 15.48 13.02 -47.95
N ASN A 580 16.38 13.77 -48.58
CA ASN A 580 16.47 13.79 -50.04
C ASN A 580 17.52 12.76 -50.49
N PHE A 581 17.13 11.85 -51.38
CA PHE A 581 17.95 10.76 -51.88
C PHE A 581 18.14 10.91 -53.40
N PHE A 582 19.28 11.43 -53.83
CA PHE A 582 19.53 11.87 -55.22
C PHE A 582 20.30 10.86 -56.07
N ALA A 583 20.29 9.58 -55.71
CA ALA A 583 21.07 8.55 -56.38
C ALA A 583 20.23 7.28 -56.63
N ASP A 584 20.65 6.44 -57.58
CA ASP A 584 20.07 5.11 -57.79
C ASP A 584 20.36 4.19 -56.60
N SER A 585 21.55 4.33 -56.01
CA SER A 585 21.98 3.65 -54.78
C SER A 585 22.80 4.59 -53.89
N GLY A 586 22.73 4.42 -52.58
CA GLY A 586 23.38 5.31 -51.62
C GLY A 586 23.06 4.97 -50.15
N LEU A 587 23.61 5.76 -49.23
CA LEU A 587 23.39 5.58 -47.79
C LEU A 587 22.25 6.47 -47.30
N LEU A 588 21.17 5.85 -46.84
CA LEU A 588 20.11 6.51 -46.07
C LEU A 588 20.62 6.79 -44.65
N GLN A 589 20.50 8.02 -44.19
CA GLN A 589 20.95 8.43 -42.85
C GLN A 589 19.73 8.65 -41.95
N VAL A 590 19.60 7.86 -40.89
CA VAL A 590 18.52 8.01 -39.91
C VAL A 590 19.13 8.38 -38.56
N THR A 591 18.67 9.47 -37.97
CA THR A 591 19.14 9.93 -36.66
C THR A 591 18.29 9.33 -35.55
N VAL A 592 18.95 8.76 -34.54
CA VAL A 592 18.32 8.26 -33.30
C VAL A 592 18.88 9.08 -32.14
N THR A 593 18.01 9.51 -31.22
CA THR A 593 18.35 10.27 -30.02
C THR A 593 18.22 9.39 -28.78
N ASN A 594 19.02 9.70 -27.77
CA ASN A 594 18.91 9.18 -26.42
C ASN A 594 18.83 10.36 -25.46
N ASP A 595 17.66 10.55 -24.86
CA ASP A 595 17.37 11.61 -23.89
C ASP A 595 17.54 11.11 -22.43
N LEU A 596 18.08 9.91 -22.22
CA LEU A 596 18.41 9.38 -20.90
C LEU A 596 19.73 9.97 -20.37
N ASP A 597 19.85 10.01 -19.04
CA ASP A 597 21.07 10.37 -18.32
C ASP A 597 22.18 9.31 -18.42
N VAL A 598 21.86 8.14 -18.99
CA VAL A 598 22.79 7.03 -19.20
C VAL A 598 22.94 6.72 -20.68
N PRO A 599 24.10 6.23 -21.11
CA PRO A 599 24.25 5.70 -22.46
C PRO A 599 23.33 4.50 -22.70
N VAL A 600 22.93 4.32 -23.96
CA VAL A 600 22.24 3.13 -24.46
C VAL A 600 23.11 2.39 -25.47
N ARG A 601 23.06 1.07 -25.45
CA ARG A 601 23.93 0.15 -26.20
C ARG A 601 23.10 -0.80 -27.03
N GLN A 602 23.68 -1.24 -28.15
CA GLN A 602 23.14 -2.34 -28.94
C GLN A 602 21.67 -2.14 -29.38
N VAL A 603 21.25 -0.88 -29.61
CA VAL A 603 19.91 -0.57 -30.11
C VAL A 603 19.82 -1.02 -31.57
N ARG A 604 18.87 -1.91 -31.89
CA ARG A 604 18.65 -2.38 -33.26
C ARG A 604 17.64 -1.50 -33.97
N VAL A 605 18.02 -0.95 -35.12
CA VAL A 605 17.15 -0.08 -35.93
C VAL A 605 16.60 -0.88 -37.10
N HIS A 606 15.29 -1.09 -37.11
CA HIS A 606 14.59 -1.74 -38.21
C HIS A 606 13.91 -0.69 -39.10
N LEU A 607 14.17 -0.76 -40.41
CA LEU A 607 13.56 0.14 -41.38
C LEU A 607 12.70 -0.67 -42.34
N THR A 608 11.45 -0.23 -42.51
CA THR A 608 10.48 -0.88 -43.40
C THR A 608 9.97 0.14 -44.41
N PRO A 609 10.45 0.11 -45.67
CA PRO A 609 9.89 0.92 -46.74
C PRO A 609 8.44 0.53 -47.00
N LEU A 610 7.54 1.52 -47.01
CA LEU A 610 6.11 1.29 -47.24
C LEU A 610 5.72 1.43 -48.73
N ALA A 611 6.70 1.58 -49.62
CA ALA A 611 6.49 1.60 -51.06
C ALA A 611 7.47 0.68 -51.79
N PRO A 612 7.02 -0.06 -52.83
CA PRO A 612 7.85 -1.04 -53.54
C PRO A 612 8.96 -0.40 -54.40
N SER A 613 8.91 0.91 -54.62
CA SER A 613 9.89 1.68 -55.40
C SER A 613 11.18 1.97 -54.65
N PHE A 614 11.31 1.55 -53.38
CA PHE A 614 12.49 1.77 -52.56
C PHE A 614 12.85 0.48 -51.83
N ARG A 615 14.12 0.08 -51.90
CA ARG A 615 14.61 -1.15 -51.28
C ARG A 615 15.79 -0.86 -50.38
N LEU A 616 15.82 -1.50 -49.23
CA LEU A 616 16.99 -1.56 -48.36
C LEU A 616 17.79 -2.78 -48.76
N THR A 617 19.10 -2.62 -48.92
CA THR A 617 19.97 -3.70 -49.38
C THR A 617 20.47 -4.55 -48.21
N GLU A 618 20.68 -3.93 -47.05
CA GLU A 618 21.20 -4.55 -45.83
C GLU A 618 20.52 -3.94 -44.59
N MET A 619 20.47 -4.71 -43.50
CA MET A 619 20.03 -4.20 -42.20
C MET A 619 21.21 -3.49 -41.52
N PRO A 620 20.99 -2.37 -40.81
CA PRO A 620 22.06 -1.69 -40.09
C PRO A 620 22.55 -2.53 -38.90
N GLU A 621 23.83 -2.34 -38.56
CA GLU A 621 24.40 -2.84 -37.30
C GLU A 621 23.76 -2.15 -36.09
N PRO A 622 23.73 -2.81 -34.90
CA PRO A 622 23.28 -2.19 -33.66
C PRO A 622 24.06 -0.90 -33.35
N VAL A 623 23.39 0.07 -32.75
CA VAL A 623 23.96 1.39 -32.45
C VAL A 623 24.08 1.64 -30.95
N ASP A 624 25.21 2.25 -30.55
CA ASP A 624 25.43 2.79 -29.22
C ASP A 624 25.24 4.31 -29.26
N ILE A 625 24.56 4.86 -28.26
CA ILE A 625 24.23 6.28 -28.15
C ILE A 625 24.59 6.74 -26.74
N GLY A 626 25.45 7.77 -26.63
CA GLY A 626 25.78 8.37 -25.34
C GLY A 626 24.56 8.96 -24.62
N ALA A 627 24.71 9.29 -23.34
CA ALA A 627 23.69 10.06 -22.60
C ALA A 627 23.46 11.43 -23.28
N HIS A 628 22.21 11.90 -23.32
CA HIS A 628 21.82 13.17 -23.95
C HIS A 628 22.42 13.41 -25.34
N SER A 629 22.54 12.33 -26.13
CA SER A 629 23.28 12.32 -27.39
C SER A 629 22.44 11.75 -28.53
N ARG A 630 22.99 11.85 -29.74
CA ARG A 630 22.38 11.31 -30.96
C ARG A 630 23.39 10.52 -31.78
N ALA A 631 22.90 9.49 -32.46
CA ALA A 631 23.69 8.69 -33.39
C ALA A 631 23.00 8.65 -34.76
N THR A 632 23.80 8.64 -35.82
CA THR A 632 23.29 8.54 -37.20
C THR A 632 23.55 7.14 -37.74
N VAL A 633 22.47 6.39 -37.96
CA VAL A 633 22.49 5.06 -38.57
C VAL A 633 22.52 5.21 -40.08
N ARG A 634 23.47 4.52 -40.73
CA ARG A 634 23.67 4.58 -42.17
C ARG A 634 23.23 3.25 -42.79
N VAL A 635 22.23 3.31 -43.67
CA VAL A 635 21.61 2.12 -44.26
C VAL A 635 21.75 2.16 -45.78
N PRO A 636 22.39 1.17 -46.40
CA PRO A 636 22.43 1.06 -47.85
C PRO A 636 21.03 0.89 -48.43
N ALA A 637 20.64 1.78 -49.35
CA ALA A 637 19.34 1.78 -49.98
C ALA A 637 19.44 2.00 -51.49
N THR A 638 18.41 1.55 -52.22
CA THR A 638 18.28 1.65 -53.67
C THR A 638 16.92 2.23 -54.03
N ALA A 639 16.92 3.28 -54.86
CA ALA A 639 15.72 3.93 -55.38
C ALA A 639 15.43 3.41 -56.79
N LEU A 640 14.28 2.74 -56.97
CA LEU A 640 13.86 2.16 -58.24
C LEU A 640 13.00 3.11 -59.07
N ALA A 641 12.31 4.05 -58.42
CA ALA A 641 11.50 5.07 -59.09
C ALA A 641 11.50 6.38 -58.29
N ALA A 642 11.30 7.50 -59.00
CA ALA A 642 11.18 8.80 -58.37
C ALA A 642 9.87 8.91 -57.56
N GLY A 643 9.94 9.46 -56.35
CA GLY A 643 8.77 9.62 -55.51
C GLY A 643 9.09 9.92 -54.04
N THR A 644 8.06 10.26 -53.26
CA THR A 644 8.16 10.33 -51.81
C THR A 644 7.78 8.98 -51.22
N VAL A 645 8.70 8.38 -50.48
CA VAL A 645 8.59 7.05 -49.90
C VAL A 645 8.57 7.19 -48.38
N PRO A 646 7.45 6.84 -47.72
CA PRO A 646 7.44 6.72 -46.27
C PRO A 646 8.19 5.46 -45.86
N VAL A 647 9.17 5.60 -44.98
CA VAL A 647 9.93 4.50 -44.39
C VAL A 647 9.61 4.47 -42.89
N LYS A 648 8.96 3.39 -42.45
CA LYS A 648 8.71 3.15 -41.03
C LYS A 648 10.03 2.77 -40.36
N VAL A 649 10.35 3.39 -39.23
CA VAL A 649 11.54 3.11 -38.43
C VAL A 649 11.06 2.67 -37.04
N SER A 650 11.52 1.48 -36.65
CA SER A 650 11.19 0.82 -35.39
C SER A 650 12.48 0.47 -34.67
N LEU A 651 12.55 0.72 -33.36
CA LEU A 651 13.71 0.41 -32.54
C LEU A 651 13.45 -0.87 -31.74
N TYR A 652 14.49 -1.67 -31.55
CA TYR A 652 14.40 -2.93 -30.84
C TYR A 652 15.60 -3.15 -29.91
N SER A 653 15.35 -3.84 -28.81
CA SER A 653 16.37 -4.33 -27.91
C SER A 653 17.15 -5.50 -28.53
N PRO A 654 18.29 -5.90 -27.95
CA PRO A 654 19.03 -7.10 -28.38
C PRO A 654 18.18 -8.39 -28.34
N GLN A 655 17.19 -8.47 -27.45
CA GLN A 655 16.27 -9.58 -27.29
C GLN A 655 15.04 -9.45 -28.21
N GLY A 656 14.95 -8.38 -29.01
CA GLY A 656 13.89 -8.17 -29.98
C GLY A 656 12.60 -7.55 -29.42
N GLN A 657 12.64 -7.03 -28.19
CA GLN A 657 11.54 -6.22 -27.66
C GLN A 657 11.52 -4.86 -28.33
N HIS A 658 10.34 -4.36 -28.63
CA HIS A 658 10.16 -3.06 -29.26
C HIS A 658 10.48 -1.94 -28.26
N ILE A 659 11.30 -0.97 -28.69
CA ILE A 659 11.71 0.18 -27.88
C ILE A 659 11.04 1.42 -28.46
N GLY A 660 10.31 2.12 -27.59
CA GLY A 660 9.72 3.39 -27.86
C GLY A 660 8.70 3.43 -28.98
N VAL A 661 8.42 4.63 -29.48
CA VAL A 661 7.40 4.82 -30.52
C VAL A 661 7.96 4.71 -31.94
N ASP A 662 7.24 3.96 -32.78
CA ASP A 662 7.52 3.88 -34.20
C ASP A 662 7.37 5.25 -34.87
N ASN A 663 8.33 5.61 -35.72
CA ASN A 663 8.30 6.85 -36.47
C ASN A 663 8.39 6.58 -37.97
N THR A 664 7.95 7.54 -38.77
CA THR A 664 8.03 7.44 -40.24
C THR A 664 8.85 8.58 -40.81
N VAL A 665 9.93 8.22 -41.49
CA VAL A 665 10.82 9.16 -42.20
C VAL A 665 10.36 9.27 -43.65
N GLN A 666 10.32 10.49 -44.18
CA GLN A 666 9.88 10.74 -45.56
C GLN A 666 11.10 10.86 -46.46
N VAL A 667 11.30 9.86 -47.33
CA VAL A 667 12.43 9.82 -48.26
C VAL A 667 11.99 10.29 -49.65
N ARG A 668 12.53 11.40 -50.13
CA ARG A 668 12.32 11.89 -51.50
C ARG A 668 13.40 11.33 -52.40
N ALA A 669 13.05 10.30 -53.16
CA ALA A 669 13.94 9.63 -54.08
C ALA A 669 13.91 10.28 -55.47
N TYR A 670 15.09 10.62 -55.99
CA TYR A 670 15.33 11.10 -57.34
C TYR A 670 16.44 10.23 -57.97
N PRO A 671 16.09 9.04 -58.51
CA PRO A 671 17.08 8.21 -59.21
C PRO A 671 17.68 8.96 -60.40
N THR A 672 18.95 8.68 -60.69
CA THR A 672 19.68 9.22 -61.84
C THR A 672 19.14 8.60 -63.12
N GLY A 673 18.13 9.25 -63.71
CA GLY A 673 17.47 8.73 -64.91
C GLY A 673 18.47 8.41 -66.02
N SER A 674 18.25 7.27 -66.70
CA SER A 674 19.11 6.73 -67.76
C SER A 674 19.45 7.73 -68.87
N TRP A 675 18.60 8.75 -69.07
CA TRP A 675 18.81 9.86 -70.01
C TRP A 675 20.14 10.60 -69.80
N PHE A 676 20.65 10.69 -68.56
CA PHE A 676 21.91 11.38 -68.28
C PHE A 676 23.11 10.65 -68.93
N TYR A 677 23.11 9.32 -68.90
CA TYR A 677 24.11 8.49 -69.59
C TYR A 677 23.98 8.62 -71.11
N TRP A 678 22.75 8.74 -71.63
CA TRP A 678 22.53 9.01 -73.06
C TRP A 678 23.06 10.38 -73.49
N VAL A 679 22.93 11.41 -72.66
CA VAL A 679 23.45 12.75 -72.96
C VAL A 679 24.97 12.77 -72.90
N ILE A 680 25.59 12.19 -71.87
CA ILE A 680 27.06 12.06 -71.80
C ILE A 680 27.57 11.23 -72.98
N GLY A 681 26.92 10.10 -73.29
CA GLY A 681 27.24 9.27 -74.44
C GLY A 681 27.13 10.02 -75.76
N ALA A 682 26.07 10.81 -75.95
CA ALA A 682 25.87 11.63 -77.14
C ALA A 682 26.91 12.75 -77.26
N VAL A 683 27.26 13.42 -76.17
CA VAL A 683 28.32 14.45 -76.14
C VAL A 683 29.69 13.83 -76.40
N ALA A 684 30.00 12.68 -75.80
CA ALA A 684 31.23 11.94 -76.05
C ALA A 684 31.31 11.48 -77.51
N ALA A 685 30.22 10.95 -78.07
CA ALA A 685 30.12 10.57 -79.47
C ALA A 685 30.31 11.78 -80.40
N ALA A 686 29.72 12.94 -80.07
CA ALA A 686 29.90 14.18 -80.81
C ALA A 686 31.34 14.70 -80.74
N LEU A 687 32.01 14.59 -79.58
CA LEU A 687 33.43 14.95 -79.41
C LEU A 687 34.35 14.00 -80.20
N VAL A 688 34.08 12.69 -80.19
CA VAL A 688 34.81 11.71 -81.00
C VAL A 688 34.59 11.98 -82.49
N ALA A 689 33.35 12.25 -82.92
CA ALA A 689 33.05 12.61 -84.31
C ALA A 689 33.74 13.91 -84.73
N ALA A 690 33.75 14.93 -83.87
CA ALA A 690 34.48 16.18 -84.10
C ALA A 690 36.01 15.96 -84.16
N GLY A 691 36.55 15.08 -83.32
CA GLY A 691 37.96 14.66 -83.35
C GLY A 691 38.34 13.93 -84.64
N VAL A 692 37.50 12.99 -85.10
CA VAL A 692 37.69 12.26 -86.36
C VAL A 692 37.59 13.20 -87.57
N LEU A 693 36.60 14.09 -87.59
CA LEU A 693 36.44 15.12 -88.63
C LEU A 693 37.62 16.09 -88.66
N ARG A 694 38.15 16.48 -87.50
CA ARG A 694 39.36 17.33 -87.40
C ARG A 694 40.61 16.59 -87.88
N SER A 695 40.74 15.29 -87.63
CA SER A 695 41.86 14.48 -88.15
C SER A 695 41.81 14.33 -89.68
N ARG A 696 40.60 14.21 -90.27
CA ARG A 696 40.41 14.16 -91.72
C ARG A 696 40.64 15.50 -92.40
N ARG A 697 40.29 16.63 -91.76
CA ARG A 697 40.59 17.98 -92.29
C ARG A 697 42.07 18.34 -92.21
N ARG A 698 42.86 17.77 -91.29
CA ARG A 698 44.33 17.93 -91.26
C ARG A 698 45.09 17.08 -92.28
N ARG A 699 44.44 16.15 -92.99
CA ARG A 699 45.02 15.40 -94.12
C ARG A 699 44.77 16.05 -95.50
N LYS A 700 44.18 17.26 -95.54
CA LYS A 700 43.99 18.08 -96.75
C LYS A 700 44.52 19.51 -96.56
N ALA A 701 45.68 19.64 -95.92
CA ALA A 701 46.54 20.81 -95.98
C ALA A 701 47.92 20.35 -96.43
#